data_AF-A0A519DFB0-F1
#
_entry.id   AF-A0A519DFB0-F1
#
_cell.length_a   1.000
_cell.length_b   1.000
_cell.length_c   1.000
_cell.angle_alpha   90.00
_cell.angle_beta   90.00
_cell.angle_gamma   90.00
#
_symmetry.space_group_name_H-M   'P 1'
#
loop_
_entity.id
_entity.type
_entity.pdbx_description
1 polymer ?
#
loop_
_entity_poly.entity_id
_entity_poly.type
_entity_poly.pdbx_seq_one_letter_code
_entity_poly.pdbx_strand_id
1 'polypeptide(L)'
;MGRVSRASAIALVVVFLSPIGQFYDNQEVMIGAHDRMEQFGGGGSLEEQCSSITFEDIFLYNQAIFEVRVNDDWNSAQVDAKAWINWSLADDIREDLDSFLEGIVPSGGDGWLSSDEIDAMVSIAADCLEYSITRIGIRDGSPHRGGTGVSWMNTTWEDDQTNIGHFNGVPPRHSQARDCQGFSQDGCSEVPVVPTSERDCDTEINESMGVDECRIELWLNATMIIDGVSDPNDFTIAFNSSNMSNARLDFTFPVMPDLRMDMWEECEGRFVGAEGDNPLTDSAPIRGSCLGDGSANYELRTNDDGSLTYSLNSNFSREEWPLGEDVFADFTTSPIPTDEAPTWTQQAPSDGIWIPVLEEGATKLSTWEDIASWFDDESGVSNLDVVCNSGGSEISQSIDGSLWINVDGVSEVSCEAIDATGKSSGNRTWHVGVPVTISTTALILQEQHPLRIFHSEAWTEDVTVRLTLTQNGQHSGIQEFHKGNSSYQDVVIQSQGVVPGPVNIWIEVVVGEFSSQQTLDLGIVKESAPPSLTIGSGIFDGKMWRVGGQFSDPDGEIVTFTIATSGKDLGQIMVSGNTWESEWIDLSMFTSEFVEVKVTGCDQSGKCTTTSITVDISLIAEEIPDLPDESEDSVGSIPASGIPSLAIAISVAVLFRRRSA
;
A
#
# COMPACT_ATOMS: atom_id res chain seq x y z
N MET A 1 40.37 -45.28 -6.89
CA MET A 1 41.00 -44.27 -6.02
C MET A 1 40.18 -43.00 -6.23
N GLY A 2 39.15 -42.72 -5.43
CA GLY A 2 39.21 -42.31 -4.01
C GLY A 2 39.61 -40.83 -3.98
N ARG A 3 38.91 -39.85 -3.41
CA ARG A 3 37.83 -39.73 -2.42
C ARG A 3 37.18 -38.36 -2.68
N VAL A 4 35.85 -38.23 -2.75
CA VAL A 4 34.94 -37.92 -1.64
C VAL A 4 35.23 -36.56 -0.97
N SER A 5 34.45 -35.57 -1.39
CA SER A 5 34.04 -34.44 -0.54
C SER A 5 33.04 -34.97 0.49
N ARG A 6 33.30 -34.72 1.77
CA ARG A 6 32.34 -34.87 2.87
C ARG A 6 32.38 -33.59 3.69
N ALA A 7 31.27 -32.89 3.66
CA ALA A 7 30.83 -32.05 4.76
C ALA A 7 30.61 -32.92 6.00
N SER A 8 30.86 -32.37 7.19
CA SER A 8 30.10 -32.69 8.39
C SER A 8 30.27 -31.58 9.41
N ALA A 9 29.14 -30.98 9.75
CA ALA A 9 28.91 -30.18 10.93
C ALA A 9 29.23 -30.99 12.20
N ILE A 10 29.72 -30.30 13.23
CA ILE A 10 29.73 -30.79 14.61
C ILE A 10 28.88 -29.83 15.44
N ALA A 11 27.98 -30.42 16.21
CA ALA A 11 26.96 -29.79 17.00
C ALA A 11 27.44 -29.35 18.40
N LEU A 12 26.70 -28.37 18.93
CA LEU A 12 26.29 -28.12 20.32
C LEU A 12 27.30 -27.74 21.42
N VAL A 13 27.24 -26.45 21.77
CA VAL A 13 26.87 -25.84 23.08
C VAL A 13 27.49 -26.39 24.38
N VAL A 14 28.29 -25.53 25.04
CA VAL A 14 28.37 -25.42 26.51
C VAL A 14 28.32 -23.94 26.89
N VAL A 15 27.38 -23.60 27.78
CA VAL A 15 27.07 -22.27 28.31
C VAL A 15 27.92 -21.93 29.54
N PHE A 16 28.07 -20.62 29.79
CA PHE A 16 28.29 -19.89 31.06
C PHE A 16 29.65 -19.19 31.22
N LEU A 17 29.67 -17.86 31.03
CA LEU A 17 29.63 -16.88 32.12
C LEU A 17 29.83 -15.46 31.56
N SER A 18 28.85 -14.59 31.79
CA SER A 18 28.86 -13.15 31.54
C SER A 18 29.93 -12.43 32.35
N PRO A 19 30.36 -11.23 31.90
CA PRO A 19 30.13 -10.08 32.74
C PRO A 19 29.55 -8.87 31.97
N ILE A 20 28.41 -8.40 32.47
CA ILE A 20 28.07 -6.99 32.71
C ILE A 20 28.53 -6.00 31.62
N GLY A 21 27.67 -5.79 30.63
CA GLY A 21 27.68 -4.57 29.83
C GLY A 21 27.24 -3.38 30.69
N GLN A 22 28.16 -2.46 30.96
CA GLN A 22 27.80 -1.08 31.26
C GLN A 22 27.46 -0.42 29.92
N PHE A 23 26.17 -0.20 29.69
CA PHE A 23 25.71 0.74 28.67
C PHE A 23 26.06 2.14 29.16
N TYR A 24 27.17 2.68 28.67
CA TYR A 24 27.36 4.13 28.61
C TYR A 24 26.85 4.59 27.26
N ASP A 25 25.89 5.49 27.37
CA ASP A 25 25.20 6.28 26.38
C ASP A 25 26.20 6.89 25.37
N ASN A 26 26.08 6.49 24.11
CA ASN A 26 26.49 7.31 22.97
C ASN A 26 25.24 7.42 22.10
N GLN A 27 24.47 8.46 22.39
CA GLN A 27 23.39 8.96 21.57
C GLN A 27 23.99 9.48 20.25
N GLU A 28 24.24 8.58 19.31
CA GLU A 28 24.23 8.96 17.89
C GLU A 28 22.77 9.25 17.56
N VAL A 29 22.46 10.54 17.48
CA VAL A 29 21.27 11.03 16.80
C VAL A 29 21.37 10.51 15.37
N MET A 30 20.64 9.43 15.08
CA MET A 30 20.34 9.00 13.73
C MET A 30 19.50 10.12 13.10
N ILE A 31 20.18 11.12 12.56
CA ILE A 31 19.59 11.99 11.54
C ILE A 31 19.33 11.04 10.39
N GLY A 32 18.06 10.63 10.26
CA GLY A 32 17.64 9.79 9.15
C GLY A 32 18.12 10.42 7.86
N ALA A 33 18.86 9.66 7.06
CA ALA A 33 18.96 9.93 5.65
C ALA A 33 17.51 10.03 5.16
N HIS A 34 17.03 11.26 4.96
CA HIS A 34 15.86 11.46 4.14
C HIS A 34 16.27 10.87 2.81
N ASP A 35 15.55 9.84 2.36
CA ASP A 35 15.74 9.31 1.02
C ASP A 35 15.52 10.47 0.05
N ARG A 36 16.63 11.10 -0.36
CA ARG A 36 16.67 12.02 -1.48
C ARG A 36 16.25 11.15 -2.66
N MET A 37 15.11 11.46 -3.27
CA MET A 37 14.84 10.93 -4.61
C MET A 37 16.06 11.31 -5.45
N GLU A 38 16.82 10.33 -5.92
CA GLU A 38 17.86 10.58 -6.92
C GLU A 38 17.16 11.04 -8.20
N GLN A 39 16.84 12.33 -8.26
CA GLN A 39 16.14 12.98 -9.35
C GLN A 39 16.97 13.01 -10.63
N PHE A 40 18.25 12.71 -10.51
CA PHE A 40 19.12 12.47 -11.64
C PHE A 40 20.04 11.29 -11.33
N GLY A 41 19.59 10.08 -11.67
CA GLY A 41 20.37 8.86 -11.44
C GLY A 41 19.81 7.58 -12.06
N GLY A 42 18.63 7.62 -12.69
CA GLY A 42 18.03 6.47 -13.36
C GLY A 42 18.37 6.45 -14.85
N GLY A 43 19.15 5.47 -15.31
CA GLY A 43 19.43 5.31 -16.75
C GLY A 43 18.15 5.25 -17.62
N GLY A 44 18.10 6.05 -18.69
CA GLY A 44 16.96 6.24 -19.59
C GLY A 44 17.27 7.34 -20.64
N SER A 45 16.30 7.73 -21.47
CA SER A 45 16.42 8.97 -22.27
C SER A 45 16.26 10.23 -21.39
N LEU A 46 16.75 11.39 -21.84
CA LEU A 46 16.55 12.67 -21.14
C LEU A 46 15.06 12.95 -20.90
N GLU A 47 14.22 12.73 -21.93
CA GLU A 47 12.75 12.83 -21.84
C GLU A 47 12.15 11.95 -20.74
N GLU A 48 12.61 10.69 -20.59
CA GLU A 48 12.12 9.77 -19.54
C GLU A 48 12.53 10.24 -18.13
N GLN A 49 13.68 10.91 -18.00
CA GLN A 49 14.16 11.44 -16.72
C GLN A 49 13.42 12.73 -16.34
N CYS A 50 13.30 13.67 -17.28
CA CYS A 50 12.70 14.99 -17.04
C CYS A 50 11.16 14.95 -16.93
N SER A 51 10.49 13.97 -17.54
CA SER A 51 9.02 13.85 -17.48
C SER A 51 8.46 13.41 -16.12
N SER A 52 9.32 13.02 -15.19
CA SER A 52 8.94 12.61 -13.83
C SER A 52 9.18 13.69 -12.76
N ILE A 53 9.72 14.84 -13.15
CA ILE A 53 10.11 15.93 -12.24
C ILE A 53 9.37 17.22 -12.59
N THR A 54 9.05 17.99 -11.55
CA THR A 54 8.56 19.37 -11.68
C THR A 54 9.71 20.33 -11.40
N PHE A 55 9.69 21.56 -11.93
CA PHE A 55 10.78 22.54 -11.70
C PHE A 55 11.05 22.78 -10.22
N GLU A 56 9.99 22.76 -9.42
CA GLU A 56 9.98 22.99 -7.98
C GLU A 56 10.62 21.85 -7.19
N ASP A 57 10.70 20.65 -7.78
CA ASP A 57 11.33 19.50 -7.16
C ASP A 57 12.84 19.44 -7.42
N ILE A 58 13.36 20.16 -8.43
CA ILE A 58 14.75 20.05 -8.93
C ILE A 58 15.80 20.45 -7.88
N PHE A 59 15.49 21.41 -7.01
CA PHE A 59 16.43 21.91 -6.01
C PHE A 59 15.73 22.47 -4.77
N LEU A 60 16.46 22.51 -3.65
CA LEU A 60 15.99 23.14 -2.41
C LEU A 60 16.15 24.65 -2.48
N TYR A 61 15.14 25.40 -2.05
CA TYR A 61 15.20 26.87 -2.02
C TYR A 61 14.70 27.41 -0.67
N ASN A 62 15.10 28.65 -0.35
CA ASN A 62 14.55 29.35 0.82
C ASN A 62 13.23 30.02 0.51
N GLN A 63 13.08 30.54 -0.70
CA GLN A 63 11.87 31.21 -1.17
C GLN A 63 11.79 31.08 -2.69
N ALA A 64 10.59 30.86 -3.21
CA ALA A 64 10.31 30.91 -4.64
C ALA A 64 9.12 31.84 -4.92
N ILE A 65 9.19 32.61 -6.00
CA ILE A 65 8.11 33.46 -6.48
C ILE A 65 7.87 33.14 -7.96
N PHE A 66 6.62 32.88 -8.31
CA PHE A 66 6.15 32.66 -9.67
C PHE A 66 5.16 33.76 -10.04
N GLU A 67 5.42 34.50 -11.11
CA GLU A 67 4.51 35.47 -11.69
C GLU A 67 3.93 34.89 -12.98
N VAL A 68 2.66 34.50 -12.95
CA VAL A 68 1.95 33.88 -14.08
C VAL A 68 0.98 34.92 -14.65
N ARG A 69 1.24 35.40 -15.86
CA ARG A 69 0.38 36.37 -16.55
C ARG A 69 -0.34 35.67 -17.70
N VAL A 70 -1.63 35.39 -17.51
CA VAL A 70 -2.48 34.76 -18.54
C VAL A 70 -2.74 35.76 -19.66
N ASN A 71 -2.53 35.34 -20.91
CA ASN A 71 -2.68 36.18 -22.09
C ASN A 71 -4.16 36.36 -22.45
N ASP A 72 -4.48 37.42 -23.22
CA ASP A 72 -5.85 37.77 -23.63
C ASP A 72 -6.57 36.66 -24.40
N ASP A 73 -5.83 35.71 -25.00
CA ASP A 73 -6.38 34.57 -25.71
C ASP A 73 -6.76 33.39 -24.81
N TRP A 74 -6.42 33.45 -23.51
CA TRP A 74 -6.63 32.42 -22.50
C TRP A 74 -6.00 31.05 -22.82
N ASN A 75 -5.21 30.95 -23.90
CA ASN A 75 -4.57 29.71 -24.34
C ASN A 75 -3.08 29.65 -23.98
N SER A 76 -2.55 30.73 -23.40
CA SER A 76 -1.15 30.81 -23.01
C SER A 76 -0.95 31.76 -21.83
N ALA A 77 0.17 31.61 -21.13
CA ALA A 77 0.61 32.52 -20.09
C ALA A 77 2.12 32.76 -20.17
N GLN A 78 2.53 33.96 -19.77
CA GLN A 78 3.94 34.29 -19.53
C GLN A 78 4.27 34.01 -18.07
N VAL A 79 5.28 33.19 -17.83
CA VAL A 79 5.72 32.80 -16.48
C VAL A 79 7.12 33.35 -16.23
N ASP A 80 7.25 34.20 -15.22
CA ASP A 80 8.54 34.58 -14.64
C ASP A 80 8.65 33.95 -13.25
N ALA A 81 9.59 33.03 -13.05
CA ALA A 81 9.87 32.43 -11.76
C ALA A 81 11.23 32.86 -11.24
N LYS A 82 11.34 33.02 -9.92
CA LYS A 82 12.59 33.33 -9.21
C LYS A 82 12.69 32.55 -7.92
N ALA A 83 13.83 31.91 -7.71
CA ALA A 83 14.14 31.20 -6.47
C ALA A 83 15.42 31.75 -5.85
N TRP A 84 15.40 31.90 -4.52
CA TRP A 84 16.55 32.32 -3.75
C TRP A 84 17.05 31.20 -2.87
N ILE A 85 18.36 30.95 -2.95
CA ILE A 85 19.06 29.93 -2.17
C ILE A 85 20.18 30.62 -1.39
N ASN A 86 20.14 30.49 -0.07
CA ASN A 86 21.03 31.18 0.85
C ASN A 86 21.74 30.19 1.77
N TRP A 87 22.83 30.65 2.38
CA TRP A 87 23.62 29.92 3.38
C TRP A 87 24.05 28.54 2.86
N SER A 88 24.14 27.55 3.73
CA SER A 88 24.64 26.22 3.38
C SER A 88 23.85 25.57 2.23
N LEU A 89 22.58 25.93 2.00
CA LEU A 89 21.83 25.40 0.85
C LEU A 89 22.47 25.79 -0.50
N ALA A 90 23.14 26.94 -0.57
CA ALA A 90 23.87 27.33 -1.77
C ALA A 90 25.12 26.47 -1.99
N ASP A 91 25.69 25.94 -0.91
CA ASP A 91 26.85 25.05 -0.95
C ASP A 91 26.37 23.63 -1.33
N ASP A 92 25.27 23.17 -0.73
CA ASP A 92 24.61 21.89 -1.03
C ASP A 92 24.22 21.81 -2.53
N ILE A 93 23.64 22.87 -3.10
CA ILE A 93 23.29 22.89 -4.54
C ILE A 93 24.52 22.82 -5.43
N ARG A 94 25.63 23.49 -5.08
CA ARG A 94 26.85 23.41 -5.90
C ARG A 94 27.43 22.00 -5.87
N GLU A 95 27.41 21.35 -4.71
CA GLU A 95 27.83 19.96 -4.56
C GLU A 95 26.92 19.00 -5.35
N ASP A 96 25.61 19.18 -5.26
CA ASP A 96 24.63 18.37 -6.00
C ASP A 96 24.78 18.55 -7.52
N LEU A 97 25.01 19.79 -8.00
CA LEU A 97 25.23 20.09 -9.42
C LEU A 97 26.54 19.48 -9.93
N ASP A 98 27.64 19.62 -9.18
CA ASP A 98 28.94 19.03 -9.54
C ASP A 98 28.85 17.50 -9.61
N SER A 99 28.22 16.89 -8.61
CA SER A 99 27.99 15.44 -8.57
C SER A 99 27.11 14.96 -9.73
N PHE A 100 26.06 15.71 -10.11
CA PHE A 100 25.21 15.36 -11.24
C PHE A 100 25.98 15.35 -12.57
N LEU A 101 26.92 16.28 -12.73
CA LEU A 101 27.72 16.41 -13.94
C LEU A 101 28.84 15.36 -14.04
N GLU A 102 29.07 14.55 -12.99
CA GLU A 102 30.03 13.45 -13.00
C GLU A 102 29.74 12.47 -14.15
N GLY A 103 30.66 12.39 -15.11
CA GLY A 103 30.54 11.51 -16.27
C GLY A 103 29.67 12.05 -17.41
N ILE A 104 29.02 13.21 -17.25
CA ILE A 104 28.35 13.96 -18.33
C ILE A 104 29.36 14.91 -18.97
N VAL A 105 30.06 15.69 -18.15
CA VAL A 105 31.13 16.60 -18.58
C VAL A 105 32.47 16.17 -17.99
N PRO A 106 33.61 16.42 -18.67
CA PRO A 106 34.91 15.92 -18.21
C PRO A 106 35.41 16.48 -16.88
N SER A 107 34.91 17.66 -16.47
CA SER A 107 35.29 18.35 -15.23
C SER A 107 34.34 18.05 -14.06
N GLY A 108 33.17 17.46 -14.32
CA GLY A 108 32.16 17.26 -13.28
C GLY A 108 32.55 16.19 -12.26
N GLY A 109 32.14 16.39 -11.01
CA GLY A 109 32.38 15.52 -9.86
C GLY A 109 33.78 15.68 -9.27
N ASP A 110 34.46 16.80 -9.50
CA ASP A 110 35.84 17.03 -9.05
C ASP A 110 35.94 17.92 -7.79
N GLY A 111 34.79 18.36 -7.26
CA GLY A 111 34.66 19.25 -6.11
C GLY A 111 34.82 20.74 -6.46
N TRP A 112 34.83 21.09 -7.75
CA TRP A 112 34.89 22.46 -8.25
C TRP A 112 33.79 22.66 -9.30
N LEU A 113 33.11 23.80 -9.23
CA LEU A 113 32.08 24.18 -10.18
C LEU A 113 32.59 25.29 -11.08
N SER A 114 32.59 25.04 -12.38
CA SER A 114 33.10 25.95 -13.42
C SER A 114 31.98 26.69 -14.15
N SER A 115 32.33 27.82 -14.77
CA SER A 115 31.39 28.58 -15.61
C SER A 115 30.88 27.76 -16.80
N ASP A 116 31.74 26.91 -17.39
CA ASP A 116 31.37 26.05 -18.52
C ASP A 116 30.36 24.97 -18.08
N GLU A 117 30.48 24.47 -16.84
CA GLU A 117 29.54 23.49 -16.25
C GLU A 117 28.18 24.10 -15.93
N ILE A 118 28.16 25.32 -15.39
CA ILE A 118 26.90 26.03 -15.19
C ILE A 118 26.21 26.30 -16.52
N ASP A 119 26.94 26.75 -17.55
CA ASP A 119 26.36 26.97 -18.88
C ASP A 119 25.80 25.67 -19.48
N ALA A 120 26.50 24.54 -19.31
CA ALA A 120 26.00 23.23 -19.71
C ALA A 120 24.74 22.83 -18.94
N MET A 121 24.71 23.06 -17.63
CA MET A 121 23.55 22.76 -16.78
C MET A 121 22.34 23.61 -17.15
N VAL A 122 22.52 24.91 -17.40
CA VAL A 122 21.43 25.80 -17.84
C VAL A 122 20.82 25.31 -19.16
N SER A 123 21.65 24.82 -20.08
CA SER A 123 21.18 24.20 -21.33
C SER A 123 20.40 22.91 -21.06
N ILE A 124 20.92 22.01 -20.23
CA ILE A 124 20.25 20.74 -19.88
C ILE A 124 18.92 21.01 -19.17
N ALA A 125 18.88 22.00 -18.28
CA ALA A 125 17.67 22.38 -17.56
C ALA A 125 16.62 22.97 -18.50
N ALA A 126 17.02 23.76 -19.49
CA ALA A 126 16.10 24.29 -20.51
C ALA A 126 15.49 23.16 -21.35
N ASP A 127 16.30 22.18 -21.76
CA ASP A 127 15.83 20.99 -22.48
C ASP A 127 14.92 20.13 -21.59
N CYS A 128 15.27 19.95 -20.31
CA CYS A 128 14.45 19.19 -19.36
C CYS A 128 13.08 19.83 -19.11
N LEU A 129 13.02 21.17 -19.06
CA LEU A 129 11.78 21.89 -18.79
C LEU A 129 10.72 21.61 -19.86
N GLU A 130 11.10 21.46 -21.13
CA GLU A 130 10.18 21.13 -22.23
C GLU A 130 9.36 19.85 -21.93
N TYR A 131 10.00 18.86 -21.30
CA TYR A 131 9.39 17.58 -20.94
C TYR A 131 8.84 17.55 -19.53
N SER A 132 9.09 18.59 -18.73
CA SER A 132 8.63 18.68 -17.34
C SER A 132 7.13 18.93 -17.26
N ILE A 133 6.53 18.38 -16.21
CA ILE A 133 5.12 18.56 -15.95
C ILE A 133 4.91 19.78 -15.05
N THR A 134 3.94 20.62 -15.39
CA THR A 134 3.53 21.73 -14.53
C THR A 134 2.66 21.23 -13.37
N ARG A 135 2.75 21.90 -12.22
CA ARG A 135 1.86 21.67 -11.07
C ARG A 135 0.52 22.38 -11.20
N ILE A 136 0.26 23.02 -12.34
CA ILE A 136 -0.85 23.95 -12.56
C ILE A 136 -1.83 23.33 -13.56
N GLY A 137 -3.09 23.26 -13.14
CA GLY A 137 -4.22 22.92 -13.98
C GLY A 137 -5.15 24.13 -14.14
N ILE A 138 -5.56 24.46 -15.36
CA ILE A 138 -6.57 25.51 -15.61
C ILE A 138 -7.62 24.97 -16.55
N ARG A 139 -8.89 25.01 -16.14
CA ARG A 139 -9.98 24.45 -16.96
C ARG A 139 -11.27 25.24 -16.85
N ASP A 140 -11.92 25.46 -17.98
CA ASP A 140 -13.23 26.13 -18.04
C ASP A 140 -14.42 25.25 -17.62
N GLY A 141 -15.55 25.91 -17.37
CA GLY A 141 -16.83 25.28 -17.05
C GLY A 141 -17.06 25.08 -15.56
N SER A 142 -17.90 24.08 -15.22
CA SER A 142 -18.26 23.78 -13.84
C SER A 142 -17.03 23.42 -13.00
N PRO A 143 -16.98 23.77 -11.71
CA PRO A 143 -15.86 23.49 -10.82
C PRO A 143 -15.33 22.06 -10.91
N HIS A 144 -14.00 21.92 -10.92
CA HIS A 144 -13.31 20.63 -11.07
C HIS A 144 -12.53 20.28 -9.80
N ARG A 145 -12.71 19.05 -9.29
CA ARG A 145 -11.95 18.46 -8.16
C ARG A 145 -11.25 17.15 -8.54
N GLY A 146 -11.29 16.76 -9.83
CA GLY A 146 -10.64 15.59 -10.41
C GLY A 146 -11.55 14.82 -11.38
N GLY A 147 -11.13 13.62 -11.82
CA GLY A 147 -11.94 12.70 -12.66
C GLY A 147 -11.23 12.13 -13.90
N THR A 148 -11.85 11.16 -14.58
CA THR A 148 -11.27 10.51 -15.78
C THR A 148 -11.06 11.56 -16.90
N GLY A 149 -9.81 11.83 -17.26
CA GLY A 149 -9.45 12.87 -18.24
C GLY A 149 -9.27 14.27 -17.67
N VAL A 150 -9.33 14.43 -16.33
CA VAL A 150 -8.98 15.66 -15.61
C VAL A 150 -7.61 15.43 -15.00
N SER A 151 -6.57 15.53 -15.82
CA SER A 151 -5.21 15.66 -15.30
C SER A 151 -5.05 17.08 -14.78
N TRP A 152 -4.58 17.24 -13.54
CA TRP A 152 -4.16 18.53 -12.99
C TRP A 152 -2.97 19.15 -13.74
N MET A 153 -2.42 18.39 -14.67
CA MET A 153 -1.24 18.68 -15.46
C MET A 153 -1.66 18.94 -16.92
N ASN A 154 -2.65 19.82 -17.13
CA ASN A 154 -3.11 20.16 -18.48
C ASN A 154 -2.41 21.40 -19.06
N THR A 155 -1.43 21.95 -18.36
CA THR A 155 -0.57 23.01 -18.87
C THR A 155 0.83 22.46 -19.15
N THR A 156 1.45 22.90 -20.24
CA THR A 156 2.78 22.46 -20.67
C THR A 156 3.62 23.68 -21.04
N TRP A 157 4.93 23.52 -21.16
CA TRP A 157 5.80 24.57 -21.64
C TRP A 157 5.76 24.65 -23.18
N GLU A 158 5.83 25.86 -23.74
CA GLU A 158 6.02 26.05 -25.17
C GLU A 158 7.47 25.80 -25.55
N ASP A 159 7.67 24.99 -26.59
CA ASP A 159 8.99 24.62 -27.10
C ASP A 159 9.80 25.84 -27.56
N ASP A 160 11.12 25.79 -27.39
CA ASP A 160 12.10 26.85 -27.76
C ASP A 160 11.90 28.25 -27.13
N GLN A 161 10.97 28.45 -26.18
CA GLN A 161 10.69 29.75 -25.54
C GLN A 161 11.05 29.81 -24.05
N THR A 162 12.03 29.02 -23.63
CA THR A 162 12.47 28.94 -22.23
C THR A 162 13.82 29.61 -22.04
N ASN A 163 13.90 30.52 -21.07
CA ASN A 163 15.15 31.19 -20.70
C ASN A 163 15.40 30.99 -19.20
N ILE A 164 16.36 30.14 -18.88
CA ILE A 164 16.85 29.92 -17.53
C ILE A 164 18.11 30.76 -17.32
N GLY A 165 18.23 31.38 -16.15
CA GLY A 165 19.47 32.02 -15.76
C GLY A 165 19.75 31.90 -14.28
N HIS A 166 20.95 32.32 -13.92
CA HIS A 166 21.45 32.20 -12.56
C HIS A 166 22.28 33.44 -12.17
N PHE A 167 22.31 33.73 -10.89
CA PHE A 167 23.22 34.67 -10.26
C PHE A 167 24.08 33.90 -9.26
N ASN A 168 25.38 34.19 -9.23
CA ASN A 168 26.31 33.62 -8.25
C ASN A 168 26.42 32.08 -8.24
N GLY A 169 26.05 31.40 -9.33
CA GLY A 169 26.34 29.97 -9.51
C GLY A 169 27.85 29.72 -9.40
N VAL A 170 28.63 30.47 -10.18
CA VAL A 170 30.08 30.64 -10.05
C VAL A 170 30.37 32.13 -9.79
N PRO A 171 30.59 32.55 -8.53
CA PRO A 171 30.81 33.96 -8.22
C PRO A 171 32.13 34.46 -8.82
N PRO A 172 32.13 35.53 -9.65
CA PRO A 172 33.33 35.98 -10.36
C PRO A 172 34.40 36.59 -9.45
N ARG A 173 34.05 36.90 -8.20
CA ARG A 173 34.92 37.54 -7.19
C ARG A 173 35.15 36.65 -5.98
N HIS A 174 34.91 35.36 -6.13
CA HIS A 174 35.14 34.37 -5.08
C HIS A 174 36.63 34.39 -4.67
N SER A 175 36.90 34.41 -3.36
CA SER A 175 38.26 34.46 -2.80
C SER A 175 39.15 33.31 -3.27
N GLN A 176 38.52 32.18 -3.57
CA GLN A 176 39.16 30.94 -4.04
C GLN A 176 39.00 30.66 -5.55
N ALA A 177 38.50 31.62 -6.34
CA ALA A 177 38.34 31.45 -7.79
C ALA A 177 39.68 31.13 -8.48
N ARG A 178 39.65 30.25 -9.48
CA ARG A 178 40.81 29.90 -10.29
C ARG A 178 40.44 29.64 -11.75
N ASP A 179 41.44 29.61 -12.63
CA ASP A 179 41.26 29.20 -14.02
C ASP A 179 40.88 27.71 -14.08
N CYS A 180 39.93 27.37 -14.97
CA CYS A 180 39.41 26.01 -15.07
C CYS A 180 40.50 24.98 -15.40
N GLN A 181 40.45 23.83 -14.74
CA GLN A 181 41.43 22.75 -14.95
C GLN A 181 40.91 21.73 -15.97
N GLY A 182 41.38 21.78 -17.23
CA GLY A 182 41.08 20.72 -18.21
C GLY A 182 40.52 21.22 -19.55
N PHE A 183 39.38 20.66 -19.98
CA PHE A 183 38.68 21.07 -21.21
C PHE A 183 37.85 22.32 -20.91
N SER A 184 38.39 23.50 -21.21
CA SER A 184 37.68 24.75 -20.98
C SER A 184 37.80 25.71 -22.16
N GLN A 185 36.81 26.60 -22.31
CA GLN A 185 36.88 27.72 -23.25
C GLN A 185 37.78 28.86 -22.72
N ASP A 186 38.27 29.72 -23.62
CA ASP A 186 39.05 30.90 -23.24
C ASP A 186 38.21 31.81 -22.33
N GLY A 187 38.61 31.93 -21.05
CA GLY A 187 37.94 32.76 -20.04
C GLY A 187 37.13 32.01 -18.98
N CYS A 188 37.18 30.68 -18.95
CA CYS A 188 36.51 29.87 -17.93
C CYS A 188 37.13 30.06 -16.53
N SER A 189 36.28 30.22 -15.52
CA SER A 189 36.65 30.27 -14.10
C SER A 189 35.88 29.23 -13.30
N GLU A 190 36.50 28.68 -12.26
CA GLU A 190 35.88 27.71 -11.35
C GLU A 190 36.09 28.08 -9.88
N VAL A 191 35.15 27.64 -9.04
CA VAL A 191 35.12 27.87 -7.59
C VAL A 191 34.89 26.54 -6.88
N PRO A 192 35.33 26.36 -5.62
CA PRO A 192 35.03 25.13 -4.89
C PRO A 192 33.52 25.03 -4.62
N VAL A 193 32.97 23.81 -4.68
CA VAL A 193 31.54 23.58 -4.40
C VAL A 193 31.16 23.95 -2.95
N VAL A 194 32.07 23.64 -2.02
CA VAL A 194 31.98 24.05 -0.62
C VAL A 194 33.13 25.02 -0.31
N PRO A 195 32.84 26.30 -0.03
CA PRO A 195 33.86 27.27 0.36
C PRO A 195 34.57 26.89 1.67
N THR A 196 35.74 27.47 1.89
CA THR A 196 36.46 27.33 3.18
C THR A 196 35.67 27.94 4.34
N SER A 197 36.12 27.71 5.58
CA SER A 197 35.43 28.19 6.80
C SER A 197 35.21 29.71 6.88
N GLU A 198 35.88 30.49 6.04
CA GLU A 198 35.71 31.95 5.92
C GLU A 198 34.53 32.32 5.00
N ARG A 199 34.16 31.43 4.05
CA ARG A 199 33.00 31.55 3.14
C ARG A 199 32.88 32.92 2.44
N ASP A 200 34.00 33.42 1.92
CA ASP A 200 34.11 34.67 1.15
C ASP A 200 33.87 34.41 -0.36
N CYS A 201 32.63 34.68 -0.80
CA CYS A 201 32.20 34.57 -2.19
C CYS A 201 32.27 35.89 -2.97
N ASP A 202 32.49 37.03 -2.31
CA ASP A 202 32.72 38.31 -2.97
C ASP A 202 33.73 39.15 -2.18
N THR A 203 34.98 39.10 -2.63
CA THR A 203 36.12 39.83 -2.04
C THR A 203 35.96 41.36 -1.95
N GLU A 204 34.93 41.96 -2.58
CA GLU A 204 34.60 43.38 -2.45
C GLU A 204 33.59 43.69 -1.35
N ILE A 205 32.87 42.69 -0.85
CA ILE A 205 31.93 42.83 0.25
C ILE A 205 32.66 42.50 1.55
N ASN A 206 32.34 43.24 2.59
CA ASN A 206 32.94 43.02 3.90
C ASN A 206 32.06 42.07 4.69
N GLU A 207 32.58 40.88 5.00
CA GLU A 207 31.91 39.83 5.79
C GLU A 207 31.23 40.36 7.07
N SER A 208 31.77 41.41 7.69
CA SER A 208 31.20 42.04 8.90
C SER A 208 29.83 42.72 8.67
N MET A 209 29.37 42.84 7.43
CA MET A 209 28.04 43.34 7.07
C MET A 209 26.94 42.30 7.23
N GLY A 210 27.30 41.02 7.43
CA GLY A 210 26.33 39.93 7.66
C GLY A 210 25.43 39.63 6.47
N VAL A 211 25.87 39.97 5.25
CA VAL A 211 25.18 39.67 4.00
C VAL A 211 25.61 38.27 3.56
N ASP A 212 24.67 37.44 3.12
CA ASP A 212 25.03 36.20 2.45
C ASP A 212 25.51 36.50 1.02
N GLU A 213 26.83 36.55 0.85
CA GLU A 213 27.52 36.82 -0.40
C GLU A 213 27.48 35.63 -1.36
N CYS A 214 27.35 34.42 -0.81
CA CYS A 214 27.36 33.16 -1.56
C CYS A 214 25.99 32.76 -2.10
N ARG A 215 24.94 33.54 -1.82
CA ARG A 215 23.58 33.25 -2.25
C ARG A 215 23.50 33.04 -3.76
N ILE A 216 22.62 32.14 -4.17
CA ILE A 216 22.29 31.86 -5.57
C ILE A 216 20.87 32.37 -5.81
N GLU A 217 20.67 33.06 -6.94
CA GLU A 217 19.33 33.33 -7.47
C GLU A 217 19.19 32.57 -8.78
N LEU A 218 18.12 31.80 -8.92
CA LEU A 218 17.76 31.15 -10.17
C LEU A 218 16.50 31.80 -10.69
N TRP A 219 16.42 32.01 -12.00
CA TRP A 219 15.21 32.51 -12.62
C TRP A 219 14.88 31.75 -13.90
N LEU A 220 13.59 31.72 -14.20
CA LEU A 220 13.00 31.11 -15.37
C LEU A 220 12.04 32.11 -15.99
N ASN A 221 12.22 32.39 -17.28
CA ASN A 221 11.21 33.08 -18.07
C ASN A 221 10.78 32.14 -19.19
N ALA A 222 9.51 31.75 -19.20
CA ALA A 222 8.98 30.82 -20.19
C ALA A 222 7.52 31.13 -20.56
N THR A 223 7.11 30.65 -21.73
CA THR A 223 5.71 30.65 -22.15
C THR A 223 5.09 29.31 -21.77
N MET A 224 4.00 29.35 -21.01
CA MET A 224 3.18 28.18 -20.67
C MET A 224 1.97 28.13 -21.59
N ILE A 225 1.67 26.95 -22.15
CA ILE A 225 0.48 26.67 -22.94
C ILE A 225 -0.64 26.22 -22.00
N ILE A 226 -1.82 26.80 -22.19
CA ILE A 226 -3.03 26.49 -21.43
C ILE A 226 -4.03 25.83 -22.38
N ASP A 227 -4.21 24.53 -22.25
CA ASP A 227 -5.19 23.79 -23.04
C ASP A 227 -6.53 23.68 -22.32
N GLY A 228 -7.63 23.92 -23.04
CA GLY A 228 -8.98 23.63 -22.54
C GLY A 228 -9.70 24.79 -21.86
N VAL A 229 -9.31 26.05 -22.14
CA VAL A 229 -10.09 27.24 -21.78
C VAL A 229 -10.67 27.88 -23.05
N SER A 230 -11.95 27.62 -23.29
CA SER A 230 -12.71 28.15 -24.42
C SER A 230 -13.71 29.24 -24.01
N ASP A 231 -14.22 29.16 -22.78
CA ASP A 231 -15.11 30.13 -22.17
C ASP A 231 -14.62 30.51 -20.76
N PRO A 232 -13.92 31.65 -20.60
CA PRO A 232 -13.31 32.01 -19.34
C PRO A 232 -14.29 32.67 -18.34
N ASN A 233 -15.62 32.55 -18.57
CA ASN A 233 -16.62 33.03 -17.62
C ASN A 233 -16.69 32.22 -16.32
N ASP A 234 -16.37 30.93 -16.40
CA ASP A 234 -16.29 30.00 -15.26
C ASP A 234 -15.06 29.12 -15.47
N PHE A 235 -14.14 29.08 -14.50
CA PHE A 235 -12.97 28.22 -14.58
C PHE A 235 -12.41 27.87 -13.20
N THR A 236 -11.73 26.73 -13.10
CA THR A 236 -10.99 26.32 -11.91
C THR A 236 -9.49 26.37 -12.20
N ILE A 237 -8.73 26.94 -11.28
CA ILE A 237 -7.29 26.72 -11.16
C ILE A 237 -7.08 25.65 -10.10
N ALA A 238 -6.41 24.58 -10.47
CA ALA A 238 -5.93 23.56 -9.57
C ALA A 238 -4.41 23.68 -9.47
N PHE A 239 -3.88 23.55 -8.26
CA PHE A 239 -2.46 23.63 -8.02
C PHE A 239 -2.02 22.54 -7.05
N ASN A 240 -1.00 21.76 -7.44
CA ASN A 240 -0.38 20.80 -6.54
C ASN A 240 0.76 21.49 -5.77
N SER A 241 0.48 21.89 -4.53
CA SER A 241 1.41 22.55 -3.62
C SER A 241 2.21 21.57 -2.74
N SER A 242 2.06 20.26 -2.97
CA SER A 242 2.85 19.23 -2.27
C SER A 242 4.35 19.53 -2.37
N ASN A 243 5.06 19.44 -1.25
CA ASN A 243 6.51 19.69 -1.16
C ASN A 243 6.93 21.14 -1.57
N MET A 244 6.05 22.14 -1.45
CA MET A 244 6.38 23.54 -1.72
C MET A 244 6.39 24.38 -0.45
N SER A 245 7.59 24.59 0.10
CA SER A 245 7.78 25.44 1.28
C SER A 245 8.11 26.89 0.89
N ASN A 246 7.44 27.87 1.50
CA ASN A 246 7.69 29.31 1.31
C ASN A 246 7.68 29.75 -0.17
N ALA A 247 6.72 29.22 -0.93
CA ALA A 247 6.50 29.56 -2.34
C ALA A 247 5.31 30.52 -2.48
N ARG A 248 5.41 31.46 -3.41
CA ARG A 248 4.32 32.38 -3.77
C ARG A 248 4.07 32.33 -5.27
N LEU A 249 2.81 32.19 -5.66
CA LEU A 249 2.37 32.19 -7.06
C LEU A 249 1.35 33.30 -7.28
N ASP A 250 1.66 34.23 -8.19
CA ASP A 250 0.82 35.37 -8.55
C ASP A 250 0.23 35.16 -9.95
N PHE A 251 -1.02 34.74 -10.03
CA PHE A 251 -1.79 34.60 -11.26
C PHE A 251 -2.50 35.90 -11.61
N THR A 252 -2.14 36.54 -12.72
CA THR A 252 -2.81 37.75 -13.22
C THR A 252 -3.61 37.41 -14.47
N PHE A 253 -4.92 37.65 -14.41
CA PHE A 253 -5.86 37.35 -15.49
C PHE A 253 -6.07 38.55 -16.43
N PRO A 254 -6.43 38.31 -17.71
CA PRO A 254 -6.92 39.35 -18.60
C PRO A 254 -8.08 40.13 -17.97
N VAL A 255 -8.22 41.41 -18.33
CA VAL A 255 -9.29 42.27 -17.81
C VAL A 255 -10.65 41.70 -18.21
N MET A 256 -11.39 41.25 -17.20
CA MET A 256 -12.72 40.67 -17.37
C MET A 256 -13.70 41.30 -16.39
N PRO A 257 -14.80 41.92 -16.88
CA PRO A 257 -15.84 42.45 -16.02
C PRO A 257 -16.44 41.38 -15.11
N ASP A 258 -16.69 41.76 -13.86
CA ASP A 258 -17.38 40.94 -12.85
C ASP A 258 -16.67 39.63 -12.45
N LEU A 259 -15.45 39.39 -12.96
CA LEU A 259 -14.62 38.26 -12.56
C LEU A 259 -14.30 38.34 -11.06
N ARG A 260 -14.60 37.27 -10.35
CA ARG A 260 -14.22 37.08 -8.94
C ARG A 260 -13.95 35.61 -8.67
N MET A 261 -13.35 35.36 -7.51
CA MET A 261 -13.27 34.02 -6.94
C MET A 261 -14.62 33.61 -6.35
N ASP A 262 -15.14 32.48 -6.80
CA ASP A 262 -16.35 31.86 -6.26
C ASP A 262 -16.05 31.08 -4.98
N MET A 263 -15.01 30.24 -5.03
CA MET A 263 -14.57 29.44 -3.90
C MET A 263 -13.08 29.15 -3.96
N TRP A 264 -12.48 29.01 -2.79
CA TRP A 264 -11.10 28.62 -2.60
C TRP A 264 -11.04 27.47 -1.60
N GLU A 265 -10.27 26.43 -1.93
CA GLU A 265 -10.11 25.25 -1.10
C GLU A 265 -8.66 24.79 -1.07
N GLU A 266 -8.27 24.32 0.11
CA GLU A 266 -7.00 23.66 0.42
C GLU A 266 -7.34 22.23 0.84
N CYS A 267 -6.86 21.25 0.09
CA CYS A 267 -7.25 19.85 0.21
C CYS A 267 -6.02 18.95 0.40
N GLU A 268 -5.94 18.29 1.55
CA GLU A 268 -4.85 17.38 1.91
C GLU A 268 -5.21 15.91 1.69
N GLY A 269 -4.17 15.07 1.68
CA GLY A 269 -4.31 13.62 1.83
C GLY A 269 -4.31 12.82 0.53
N ARG A 270 -4.29 13.48 -0.62
CA ARG A 270 -4.04 12.79 -1.90
C ARG A 270 -2.62 12.25 -1.90
N PHE A 271 -2.47 10.98 -2.27
CA PHE A 271 -1.14 10.38 -2.39
C PHE A 271 -0.46 10.85 -3.68
N VAL A 272 0.75 11.39 -3.56
CA VAL A 272 1.57 11.90 -4.68
C VAL A 272 2.84 11.08 -4.91
N GLY A 273 3.00 9.96 -4.18
CA GLY A 273 4.13 9.04 -4.32
C GLY A 273 3.97 8.01 -5.46
N ALA A 274 4.85 7.02 -5.49
CA ALA A 274 4.82 5.96 -6.50
C ALA A 274 3.57 5.07 -6.38
N GLU A 275 2.92 4.74 -7.51
CA GLU A 275 1.66 3.96 -7.55
C GLU A 275 1.71 2.65 -6.74
N GLY A 276 2.89 2.00 -6.64
CA GLY A 276 3.07 0.76 -5.89
C GLY A 276 2.85 0.88 -4.38
N ASP A 277 2.97 2.09 -3.83
CA ASP A 277 2.86 2.41 -2.41
C ASP A 277 1.56 3.18 -2.09
N ASN A 278 0.68 3.36 -3.08
CA ASN A 278 -0.52 4.18 -2.95
C ASN A 278 -1.55 3.53 -2.00
N PRO A 279 -1.95 4.20 -0.90
CA PRO A 279 -2.98 3.73 0.02
C PRO A 279 -4.41 3.83 -0.54
N LEU A 280 -4.58 4.13 -1.83
CA LEU A 280 -5.84 4.35 -2.54
C LEU A 280 -6.56 5.65 -2.10
N THR A 281 -5.81 6.74 -1.87
CA THR A 281 -6.37 8.05 -1.51
C THR A 281 -6.53 8.99 -2.71
N ASP A 282 -6.74 8.44 -3.91
CA ASP A 282 -6.83 9.21 -5.16
C ASP A 282 -8.25 9.74 -5.47
N SER A 283 -9.19 9.68 -4.52
CA SER A 283 -10.52 10.22 -4.76
C SER A 283 -10.45 11.74 -4.83
N ALA A 284 -11.07 12.27 -5.89
CA ALA A 284 -11.31 13.70 -6.05
C ALA A 284 -12.15 14.21 -4.87
N PRO A 285 -11.70 15.25 -4.13
CA PRO A 285 -12.51 15.80 -3.04
C PRO A 285 -13.85 16.33 -3.56
N ILE A 286 -14.85 16.38 -2.69
CA ILE A 286 -16.12 17.02 -3.02
C ILE A 286 -15.90 18.53 -3.02
N ARG A 287 -16.45 19.25 -4.00
CA ARG A 287 -16.41 20.71 -4.03
C ARG A 287 -16.96 21.30 -2.73
N GLY A 288 -16.21 22.20 -2.11
CA GLY A 288 -16.58 22.87 -0.87
C GLY A 288 -16.41 21.99 0.36
N SER A 289 -15.77 20.82 0.28
CA SER A 289 -15.62 19.91 1.41
C SER A 289 -14.26 19.97 2.09
N CYS A 290 -13.27 20.63 1.49
CA CYS A 290 -11.93 20.61 2.06
C CYS A 290 -11.84 21.50 3.30
N LEU A 291 -11.23 20.97 4.37
CA LEU A 291 -11.12 21.65 5.65
C LEU A 291 -9.93 22.61 5.70
N GLY A 292 -8.80 22.25 5.07
CA GLY A 292 -7.57 23.01 5.11
C GLY A 292 -6.85 22.90 6.46
N ASP A 293 -5.53 22.73 6.45
CA ASP A 293 -4.69 22.86 7.65
C ASP A 293 -4.02 24.24 7.79
N GLY A 294 -4.10 25.08 6.75
CA GLY A 294 -3.56 26.42 6.68
C GLY A 294 -2.09 26.50 6.23
N SER A 295 -1.52 25.44 5.67
CA SER A 295 -0.23 25.53 4.96
C SER A 295 -0.31 26.34 3.68
N ALA A 296 -1.50 26.50 3.08
CA ALA A 296 -1.76 27.40 1.98
C ALA A 296 -2.67 28.58 2.39
N ASN A 297 -2.51 29.72 1.72
CA ASN A 297 -3.43 30.85 1.83
C ASN A 297 -3.44 31.68 0.56
N TYR A 298 -4.44 32.57 0.44
CA TYR A 298 -4.58 33.41 -0.73
C TYR A 298 -4.81 34.89 -0.44
N GLU A 299 -4.48 35.70 -1.44
CA GLU A 299 -4.82 37.11 -1.52
C GLU A 299 -5.39 37.43 -2.92
N LEU A 300 -6.40 38.32 -2.97
CA LEU A 300 -6.95 38.84 -4.21
C LEU A 300 -6.69 40.34 -4.31
N ARG A 301 -6.16 40.77 -5.46
CA ARG A 301 -5.89 42.18 -5.75
C ARG A 301 -6.45 42.57 -7.10
N THR A 302 -7.34 43.54 -7.13
CA THR A 302 -7.71 44.24 -8.38
C THR A 302 -6.64 45.28 -8.70
N ASN A 303 -6.03 45.17 -9.89
CA ASN A 303 -5.00 46.09 -10.35
C ASN A 303 -5.61 47.38 -10.93
N ASP A 304 -4.78 48.41 -11.10
CA ASP A 304 -5.21 49.74 -11.59
C ASP A 304 -5.84 49.70 -12.99
N ASP A 305 -5.52 48.70 -13.81
CA ASP A 305 -6.08 48.47 -15.14
C ASP A 305 -7.40 47.67 -15.14
N GLY A 306 -7.84 47.21 -13.96
CA GLY A 306 -9.04 46.40 -13.78
C GLY A 306 -8.82 44.89 -13.91
N SER A 307 -7.58 44.43 -14.14
CA SER A 307 -7.24 43.00 -14.07
C SER A 307 -7.27 42.49 -12.62
N LEU A 308 -7.50 41.19 -12.45
CA LEU A 308 -7.48 40.53 -11.15
C LEU A 308 -6.20 39.71 -11.00
N THR A 309 -5.49 39.91 -9.89
CA THR A 309 -4.37 39.05 -9.47
C THR A 309 -4.80 38.18 -8.29
N TYR A 310 -4.64 36.87 -8.44
CA TYR A 310 -4.76 35.85 -7.41
C TYR A 310 -3.37 35.42 -6.95
N SER A 311 -3.05 35.68 -5.68
CA SER A 311 -1.80 35.27 -5.06
C SER A 311 -2.04 34.05 -4.18
N LEU A 312 -1.35 32.95 -4.44
CA LEU A 312 -1.30 31.76 -3.61
C LEU A 312 0.04 31.73 -2.87
N ASN A 313 0.03 31.68 -1.54
CA ASN A 313 1.21 31.37 -0.76
C ASN A 313 1.09 29.95 -0.24
N SER A 314 2.10 29.12 -0.46
CA SER A 314 2.18 27.75 0.05
C SER A 314 3.40 27.57 0.94
N ASN A 315 3.20 26.84 2.02
CA ASN A 315 4.22 26.47 2.98
C ASN A 315 4.07 25.02 3.42
N PHE A 316 3.76 24.13 2.46
CA PHE A 316 3.57 22.72 2.73
C PHE A 316 4.89 22.04 3.10
N SER A 317 4.90 21.30 4.21
CA SER A 317 6.11 20.66 4.73
C SER A 317 6.51 19.46 3.88
N ARG A 318 7.80 19.35 3.56
CA ARG A 318 8.36 18.15 2.92
C ARG A 318 8.23 16.89 3.78
N GLU A 319 8.13 17.04 5.10
CA GLU A 319 7.99 15.92 6.03
C GLU A 319 6.67 15.16 5.87
N GLU A 320 5.65 15.78 5.26
CA GLU A 320 4.33 15.19 5.03
C GLU A 320 4.28 14.33 3.74
N TRP A 321 5.34 14.35 2.93
CA TRP A 321 5.45 13.50 1.75
C TRP A 321 5.37 12.00 2.13
N PRO A 322 4.66 11.15 1.37
CA PRO A 322 4.04 11.37 0.06
C PRO A 322 2.55 11.78 0.10
N LEU A 323 2.05 12.24 1.24
CA LEU A 323 0.74 12.89 1.27
C LEU A 323 0.90 14.30 0.70
N GLY A 324 0.04 14.62 -0.25
CA GLY A 324 0.07 15.86 -0.99
C GLY A 324 -0.99 16.85 -0.53
N GLU A 325 -0.82 18.08 -1.03
CA GLU A 325 -1.75 19.19 -0.92
C GLU A 325 -2.13 19.65 -2.33
N ASP A 326 -3.44 19.75 -2.56
CA ASP A 326 -4.01 20.36 -3.74
C ASP A 326 -4.80 21.61 -3.34
N VAL A 327 -4.60 22.70 -4.06
CA VAL A 327 -5.33 23.94 -3.91
C VAL A 327 -6.25 24.15 -5.11
N PHE A 328 -7.52 24.45 -4.85
CA PHE A 328 -8.50 24.77 -5.88
C PHE A 328 -9.00 26.21 -5.72
N ALA A 329 -8.94 26.97 -6.80
CA ALA A 329 -9.52 28.31 -6.90
C ALA A 329 -10.53 28.34 -8.05
N ASP A 330 -11.82 28.36 -7.72
CA ASP A 330 -12.90 28.51 -8.68
C ASP A 330 -13.16 30.00 -8.93
N PHE A 331 -13.22 30.40 -10.19
CA PHE A 331 -13.54 31.76 -10.62
C PHE A 331 -14.81 31.78 -11.46
N THR A 332 -15.58 32.87 -11.34
CA THR A 332 -16.82 33.06 -12.10
C THR A 332 -17.13 34.53 -12.34
N THR A 333 -17.91 34.83 -13.39
CA THR A 333 -18.53 36.13 -13.66
C THR A 333 -20.01 36.20 -13.28
N SER A 334 -20.61 35.10 -12.82
CA SER A 334 -22.01 35.04 -12.35
C SER A 334 -22.25 36.00 -11.18
N PRO A 335 -23.46 36.46 -10.81
CA PRO A 335 -23.62 37.25 -9.58
C PRO A 335 -23.33 36.43 -8.32
N ILE A 336 -22.97 37.08 -7.21
CA ILE A 336 -22.85 36.43 -5.89
C ILE A 336 -24.20 35.78 -5.54
N PRO A 337 -24.22 34.48 -5.16
CA PRO A 337 -25.46 33.81 -4.81
C PRO A 337 -26.13 34.48 -3.60
N THR A 338 -27.45 34.35 -3.52
CA THR A 338 -28.16 34.71 -2.29
C THR A 338 -27.95 33.62 -1.27
N ASP A 339 -27.62 34.05 -0.05
CA ASP A 339 -27.47 33.19 1.11
C ASP A 339 -28.79 32.42 1.37
N GLU A 340 -28.80 31.11 1.17
CA GLU A 340 -29.92 30.18 1.39
C GLU A 340 -29.63 29.30 2.62
N ALA A 341 -30.50 28.35 2.96
CA ALA A 341 -30.21 27.41 4.05
C ALA A 341 -29.56 26.14 3.44
N PRO A 342 -28.62 25.49 4.14
CA PRO A 342 -28.02 24.25 3.67
C PRO A 342 -29.11 23.21 3.39
N THR A 343 -28.90 22.38 2.39
CA THR A 343 -29.89 21.35 2.02
C THR A 343 -29.31 19.95 2.15
N TRP A 344 -30.15 19.01 2.59
CA TRP A 344 -29.77 17.60 2.58
C TRP A 344 -29.78 17.04 1.16
N THR A 345 -28.72 16.35 0.79
CA THR A 345 -28.59 15.68 -0.51
C THR A 345 -29.31 14.33 -0.54
N GLN A 346 -29.21 13.62 -1.67
CA GLN A 346 -29.72 12.25 -1.82
C GLN A 346 -28.73 11.20 -1.29
N GLN A 347 -27.46 11.57 -1.11
CA GLN A 347 -26.39 10.75 -0.56
C GLN A 347 -26.53 10.64 0.97
N ALA A 348 -27.14 11.65 1.60
CA ALA A 348 -27.48 11.61 3.01
C ALA A 348 -28.45 10.46 3.34
N PRO A 349 -28.18 9.66 4.39
CA PRO A 349 -29.11 8.66 4.89
C PRO A 349 -30.50 9.26 5.13
N SER A 350 -31.54 8.57 4.66
CA SER A 350 -32.92 9.01 4.84
C SER A 350 -33.29 9.13 6.32
N ASP A 351 -34.16 10.08 6.63
CA ASP A 351 -34.69 10.26 7.99
C ASP A 351 -35.38 8.98 8.49
N GLY A 352 -35.09 8.58 9.72
CA GLY A 352 -35.61 7.40 10.40
C GLY A 352 -34.92 6.06 10.06
N ILE A 353 -33.85 6.05 9.26
CA ILE A 353 -33.19 4.80 8.86
C ILE A 353 -32.37 4.17 9.99
N TRP A 354 -32.14 2.86 9.89
CA TRP A 354 -31.38 2.08 10.86
C TRP A 354 -30.00 1.72 10.31
N ILE A 355 -28.95 2.07 11.04
CA ILE A 355 -27.55 1.89 10.67
C ILE A 355 -26.93 0.81 11.57
N PRO A 356 -26.57 -0.37 11.03
CA PRO A 356 -26.04 -1.46 11.82
C PRO A 356 -24.57 -1.24 12.17
N VAL A 357 -24.20 -1.49 13.43
CA VAL A 357 -22.80 -1.62 13.88
C VAL A 357 -22.59 -3.00 14.48
N LEU A 358 -21.34 -3.47 14.59
CA LEU A 358 -21.06 -4.86 15.00
C LEU A 358 -20.75 -5.05 16.48
N GLU A 359 -20.33 -3.97 17.15
CA GLU A 359 -19.99 -3.99 18.57
C GLU A 359 -20.54 -2.76 19.28
N GLU A 360 -20.81 -2.93 20.58
CA GLU A 360 -21.08 -1.82 21.48
C GLU A 360 -19.79 -1.07 21.81
N GLY A 361 -19.90 0.20 22.17
CA GLY A 361 -18.76 1.08 22.43
C GLY A 361 -18.55 2.13 21.34
N ALA A 362 -17.38 2.76 21.37
CA ALA A 362 -17.00 3.80 20.44
C ALA A 362 -16.79 3.22 19.02
N THR A 363 -17.57 3.71 18.07
CA THR A 363 -17.52 3.32 16.66
C THR A 363 -17.59 4.54 15.76
N LYS A 364 -16.91 4.48 14.61
CA LYS A 364 -17.01 5.51 13.58
C LYS A 364 -18.37 5.35 12.91
N LEU A 365 -19.20 6.38 13.00
CA LEU A 365 -20.51 6.40 12.36
C LEU A 365 -20.39 6.72 10.87
N SER A 366 -19.54 7.70 10.52
CA SER A 366 -19.35 8.15 9.16
C SER A 366 -18.03 8.90 9.01
N THR A 367 -17.42 8.84 7.83
CA THR A 367 -16.22 9.63 7.49
C THR A 367 -16.62 11.07 7.17
N TRP A 368 -15.65 11.99 7.17
CA TRP A 368 -15.92 13.35 6.68
C TRP A 368 -16.34 13.38 5.22
N GLU A 369 -15.75 12.56 4.35
CA GLU A 369 -16.17 12.48 2.94
C GLU A 369 -17.65 12.12 2.79
N ASP A 370 -18.11 11.13 3.56
CA ASP A 370 -19.52 10.76 3.62
C ASP A 370 -20.36 11.92 4.14
N ILE A 371 -19.99 12.53 5.27
CA ILE A 371 -20.73 13.64 5.90
C ILE A 371 -20.81 14.85 4.96
N ALA A 372 -19.69 15.20 4.30
CA ALA A 372 -19.63 16.28 3.36
C ALA A 372 -20.56 16.04 2.16
N SER A 373 -20.72 14.78 1.74
CA SER A 373 -21.68 14.43 0.70
C SER A 373 -23.14 14.61 1.12
N TRP A 374 -23.45 14.71 2.42
CA TRP A 374 -24.82 14.81 2.92
C TRP A 374 -25.46 16.18 2.74
N PHE A 375 -24.65 17.22 2.56
CA PHE A 375 -25.10 18.60 2.51
C PHE A 375 -24.70 19.28 1.20
N ASP A 376 -25.50 20.26 0.80
CA ASP A 376 -25.21 21.16 -0.31
C ASP A 376 -25.55 22.59 0.13
N ASP A 377 -24.59 23.49 -0.07
CA ASP A 377 -24.65 24.90 0.31
C ASP A 377 -23.77 25.72 -0.64
N GLU A 378 -24.19 26.95 -0.97
CA GLU A 378 -23.42 27.83 -1.86
C GLU A 378 -22.05 28.24 -1.31
N SER A 379 -21.87 28.22 0.01
CA SER A 379 -20.59 28.53 0.66
C SER A 379 -19.68 27.31 0.80
N GLY A 380 -20.14 26.13 0.40
CA GLY A 380 -19.42 24.86 0.61
C GLY A 380 -19.66 24.26 1.99
N VAL A 381 -19.58 22.94 2.06
CA VAL A 381 -19.89 22.13 3.24
C VAL A 381 -18.87 22.29 4.37
N SER A 382 -17.62 22.60 4.07
CA SER A 382 -16.57 22.88 5.07
C SER A 382 -16.83 24.15 5.88
N ASN A 383 -17.70 25.04 5.39
CA ASN A 383 -18.16 26.23 6.12
C ASN A 383 -19.41 25.97 6.99
N LEU A 384 -19.92 24.73 7.01
CA LEU A 384 -21.09 24.36 7.80
C LEU A 384 -20.70 23.80 9.17
N ASP A 385 -21.46 24.17 10.20
CA ASP A 385 -21.40 23.54 11.52
C ASP A 385 -22.33 22.32 11.52
N VAL A 386 -21.75 21.12 11.46
CA VAL A 386 -22.49 19.85 11.51
C VAL A 386 -22.73 19.46 12.97
N VAL A 387 -23.94 19.71 13.46
CA VAL A 387 -24.32 19.48 14.85
C VAL A 387 -25.10 18.18 14.96
N CYS A 388 -24.54 17.21 15.65
CA CYS A 388 -25.20 15.95 15.95
C CYS A 388 -25.44 15.80 17.46
N ASN A 389 -26.66 15.43 17.82
CA ASN A 389 -27.09 15.17 19.18
C ASN A 389 -27.59 13.73 19.29
N SER A 390 -27.40 13.11 20.46
CA SER A 390 -27.97 11.79 20.72
C SER A 390 -28.76 11.79 22.03
N GLY A 391 -29.83 10.99 22.09
CA GLY A 391 -30.74 10.91 23.24
C GLY A 391 -30.18 10.24 24.49
N GLY A 392 -28.88 9.95 24.56
CA GLY A 392 -28.24 9.31 25.71
C GLY A 392 -26.81 8.80 25.48
N SER A 393 -26.40 8.64 24.23
CA SER A 393 -25.07 8.18 23.82
C SER A 393 -24.10 9.35 23.62
N GLU A 394 -22.81 9.12 23.82
CA GLU A 394 -21.80 10.12 23.52
C GLU A 394 -21.57 10.17 22.00
N ILE A 395 -21.61 11.36 21.44
CA ILE A 395 -21.35 11.62 20.02
C ILE A 395 -20.31 12.73 19.91
N SER A 396 -19.34 12.55 19.03
CA SER A 396 -18.21 13.47 18.88
C SER A 396 -17.73 13.50 17.44
N GLN A 397 -17.24 14.66 17.00
CA GLN A 397 -16.54 14.81 15.75
C GLN A 397 -15.02 14.78 16.00
N SER A 398 -14.27 14.05 15.18
CA SER A 398 -12.80 14.07 15.22
C SER A 398 -12.23 15.26 14.43
N ILE A 399 -10.91 15.46 14.55
CA ILE A 399 -10.19 16.59 13.92
C ILE A 399 -10.34 16.56 12.39
N ASP A 400 -10.44 15.37 11.80
CA ASP A 400 -10.65 15.14 10.37
C ASP A 400 -12.11 15.35 9.92
N GLY A 401 -13.01 15.78 10.81
CA GLY A 401 -14.44 15.95 10.53
C GLY A 401 -15.28 14.67 10.62
N SER A 402 -14.67 13.49 10.81
CA SER A 402 -15.41 12.21 10.93
C SER A 402 -16.27 12.17 12.20
N LEU A 403 -17.42 11.49 12.12
CA LEU A 403 -18.37 11.38 13.22
C LEU A 403 -18.21 10.05 13.96
N TRP A 404 -18.12 10.12 15.28
CA TRP A 404 -18.00 8.97 16.17
C TRP A 404 -19.15 8.93 17.16
N ILE A 405 -19.62 7.73 17.47
CA ILE A 405 -20.68 7.49 18.46
C ILE A 405 -20.30 6.34 19.38
N ASN A 406 -20.66 6.47 20.65
CA ASN A 406 -20.57 5.40 21.63
C ASN A 406 -21.91 4.65 21.73
N VAL A 407 -22.01 3.46 21.13
CA VAL A 407 -23.25 2.71 21.03
C VAL A 407 -23.47 1.83 22.26
N ASP A 408 -24.61 2.00 22.92
CA ASP A 408 -25.15 1.10 23.95
C ASP A 408 -26.54 0.62 23.50
N GLY A 409 -26.64 -0.63 23.05
CA GLY A 409 -27.85 -1.17 22.42
C GLY A 409 -28.24 -0.49 21.11
N VAL A 410 -29.28 0.37 21.15
CA VAL A 410 -29.76 1.18 20.03
C VAL A 410 -29.82 2.64 20.46
N SER A 411 -29.08 3.48 19.75
CA SER A 411 -28.94 4.92 19.99
C SER A 411 -29.67 5.70 18.90
N GLU A 412 -30.40 6.74 19.29
CA GLU A 412 -31.01 7.70 18.37
C GLU A 412 -30.06 8.89 18.19
N VAL A 413 -29.74 9.20 16.94
CA VAL A 413 -28.82 10.27 16.55
C VAL A 413 -29.56 11.24 15.66
N SER A 414 -29.60 12.52 16.03
CA SER A 414 -30.22 13.58 15.24
C SER A 414 -29.16 14.59 14.84
N CYS A 415 -28.97 14.79 13.54
CA CYS A 415 -27.99 15.72 12.98
C CYS A 415 -28.65 16.81 12.15
N GLU A 416 -28.02 17.98 12.09
CA GLU A 416 -28.31 19.08 11.16
C GLU A 416 -27.00 19.79 10.78
N ALA A 417 -27.01 20.50 9.65
CA ALA A 417 -25.96 21.45 9.29
C ALA A 417 -26.48 22.88 9.43
N ILE A 418 -25.64 23.75 9.97
CA ILE A 418 -25.95 25.17 10.21
C ILE A 418 -24.92 26.03 9.46
N ASP A 419 -25.39 26.96 8.63
CA ASP A 419 -24.52 27.91 7.93
C ASP A 419 -23.99 29.04 8.84
N ALA A 420 -23.05 29.83 8.34
CA ALA A 420 -22.46 30.96 9.09
C ALA A 420 -23.48 32.06 9.46
N THR A 421 -24.64 32.11 8.81
CA THR A 421 -25.73 33.05 9.12
C THR A 421 -26.76 32.49 10.11
N GLY A 422 -26.62 31.21 10.47
CA GLY A 422 -27.44 30.49 11.42
C GLY A 422 -28.70 29.85 10.84
N LYS A 423 -28.83 29.69 9.51
CA LYS A 423 -29.90 28.85 8.96
C LYS A 423 -29.49 27.39 9.01
N SER A 424 -30.51 26.53 9.13
CA SER A 424 -30.34 25.11 9.35
C SER A 424 -30.96 24.31 8.21
N SER A 425 -30.33 23.18 7.88
CA SER A 425 -30.86 22.15 6.97
C SER A 425 -32.12 21.46 7.48
N GLY A 426 -32.45 21.64 8.76
CA GLY A 426 -33.38 20.81 9.51
C GLY A 426 -32.75 19.49 9.93
N ASN A 427 -33.34 18.86 10.95
CA ASN A 427 -32.83 17.63 11.52
C ASN A 427 -33.19 16.40 10.67
N ARG A 428 -32.23 15.47 10.54
CA ARG A 428 -32.48 14.06 10.23
C ARG A 428 -32.05 13.20 11.40
N THR A 429 -32.85 12.18 11.70
CA THR A 429 -32.68 11.30 12.85
C THR A 429 -32.48 9.86 12.39
N TRP A 430 -31.49 9.17 12.94
CA TRP A 430 -31.16 7.79 12.61
C TRP A 430 -31.09 6.92 13.86
N HIS A 431 -31.27 5.61 13.68
CA HIS A 431 -31.14 4.62 14.73
C HIS A 431 -29.87 3.80 14.51
N VAL A 432 -28.88 3.95 15.38
CA VAL A 432 -27.58 3.27 15.28
C VAL A 432 -27.49 2.22 16.38
N GLY A 433 -27.13 0.98 16.05
CA GLY A 433 -27.10 -0.08 17.07
C GLY A 433 -26.55 -1.40 16.60
N VAL A 434 -26.42 -2.35 17.52
CA VAL A 434 -25.98 -3.72 17.23
C VAL A 434 -27.20 -4.60 16.95
N PRO A 435 -27.49 -4.94 15.67
CA PRO A 435 -28.66 -5.77 15.33
C PRO A 435 -28.51 -7.23 15.79
N VAL A 436 -27.29 -7.76 15.74
CA VAL A 436 -26.99 -9.17 16.04
C VAL A 436 -25.66 -9.35 16.74
N THR A 437 -25.57 -10.39 17.58
CA THR A 437 -24.30 -10.87 18.14
C THR A 437 -24.16 -12.37 17.90
N ILE A 438 -22.92 -12.87 17.87
CA ILE A 438 -22.63 -14.27 17.53
C ILE A 438 -21.83 -14.94 18.64
N SER A 439 -22.12 -16.21 18.87
CA SER A 439 -21.33 -17.07 19.75
C SER A 439 -21.19 -18.46 19.16
N THR A 440 -20.23 -19.23 19.67
CA THR A 440 -20.09 -20.66 19.40
C THR A 440 -20.25 -21.46 20.69
N THR A 441 -20.79 -22.67 20.58
CA THR A 441 -20.81 -23.64 21.69
C THR A 441 -19.62 -24.59 21.70
N ALA A 442 -18.75 -24.53 20.69
CA ALA A 442 -17.59 -25.42 20.53
C ALA A 442 -16.35 -24.61 20.16
N LEU A 443 -15.23 -24.85 20.86
CA LEU A 443 -13.94 -24.20 20.54
C LEU A 443 -13.09 -25.05 19.59
N ILE A 444 -13.40 -26.33 19.43
CA ILE A 444 -12.75 -27.19 18.43
C ILE A 444 -13.60 -27.14 17.16
N LEU A 445 -12.98 -26.86 16.02
CA LEU A 445 -13.67 -26.80 14.74
C LEU A 445 -14.26 -28.18 14.40
N GLN A 446 -15.51 -28.19 13.95
CA GLN A 446 -16.23 -29.39 13.54
C GLN A 446 -16.56 -29.28 12.06
N GLU A 447 -16.79 -30.39 11.37
CA GLU A 447 -17.22 -30.38 9.95
C GLU A 447 -18.45 -29.50 9.72
N GLN A 448 -19.41 -29.57 10.66
CA GLN A 448 -20.56 -28.68 10.78
C GLN A 448 -20.42 -27.91 12.09
N HIS A 449 -19.72 -26.78 12.05
CA HIS A 449 -19.44 -26.02 13.26
C HIS A 449 -20.67 -25.24 13.73
N PRO A 450 -21.14 -25.44 14.98
CA PRO A 450 -22.35 -24.79 15.47
C PRO A 450 -22.06 -23.35 15.88
N LEU A 451 -22.81 -22.41 15.31
CA LEU A 451 -22.87 -21.03 15.76
C LEU A 451 -24.29 -20.68 16.19
N ARG A 452 -24.39 -19.69 17.07
CA ARG A 452 -25.65 -19.10 17.47
C ARG A 452 -25.63 -17.61 17.18
N ILE A 453 -26.60 -17.16 16.40
CA ILE A 453 -26.89 -15.76 16.13
C ILE A 453 -27.96 -15.32 17.13
N PHE A 454 -27.70 -14.26 17.88
CA PHE A 454 -28.68 -13.60 18.74
C PHE A 454 -29.15 -12.32 18.06
N HIS A 455 -30.45 -12.11 18.00
CA HIS A 455 -31.05 -10.90 17.44
C HIS A 455 -31.45 -9.96 18.58
N SER A 456 -31.09 -8.69 18.46
CA SER A 456 -31.51 -7.66 19.41
C SER A 456 -33.03 -7.48 19.39
N GLU A 457 -33.66 -7.43 20.57
CA GLU A 457 -35.09 -7.12 20.70
C GLU A 457 -35.39 -5.65 20.45
N ALA A 458 -34.40 -4.77 20.65
CA ALA A 458 -34.51 -3.34 20.35
C ALA A 458 -34.46 -3.06 18.84
N TRP A 459 -33.98 -4.01 18.03
CA TRP A 459 -33.86 -3.87 16.58
C TRP A 459 -35.14 -4.34 15.86
N THR A 460 -35.81 -3.40 15.19
CA THR A 460 -37.11 -3.66 14.53
C THR A 460 -37.02 -3.92 13.03
N GLU A 461 -35.95 -3.49 12.36
CA GLU A 461 -35.78 -3.68 10.92
C GLU A 461 -35.36 -5.10 10.54
N ASP A 462 -35.58 -5.44 9.27
CA ASP A 462 -35.13 -6.71 8.70
C ASP A 462 -33.61 -6.72 8.57
N VAL A 463 -32.99 -7.82 9.03
CA VAL A 463 -31.53 -7.99 9.07
C VAL A 463 -31.14 -9.23 8.29
N THR A 464 -30.16 -9.08 7.41
CA THR A 464 -29.49 -10.19 6.73
C THR A 464 -28.08 -10.35 7.30
N VAL A 465 -27.75 -11.55 7.78
CA VAL A 465 -26.45 -11.87 8.37
C VAL A 465 -25.71 -12.81 7.44
N ARG A 466 -24.50 -12.45 7.04
CA ARG A 466 -23.61 -13.28 6.23
C ARG A 466 -22.42 -13.72 7.06
N LEU A 467 -22.09 -15.01 6.98
CA LEU A 467 -21.02 -15.62 7.78
C LEU A 467 -20.14 -16.53 6.95
N THR A 468 -18.86 -16.58 7.31
CA THR A 468 -17.91 -17.57 6.79
C THR A 468 -16.76 -17.79 7.77
N LEU A 469 -16.07 -18.93 7.67
CA LEU A 469 -14.80 -19.11 8.38
C LEU A 469 -13.72 -18.37 7.60
N THR A 470 -12.83 -17.70 8.33
CA THR A 470 -11.67 -17.04 7.75
C THR A 470 -10.37 -17.45 8.44
N GLN A 471 -9.36 -17.72 7.63
CA GLN A 471 -8.01 -18.05 8.07
C GLN A 471 -7.02 -17.46 7.05
N ASN A 472 -6.02 -16.71 7.53
CA ASN A 472 -5.04 -16.02 6.69
C ASN A 472 -5.69 -15.15 5.57
N GLY A 473 -6.84 -14.53 5.85
CA GLY A 473 -7.58 -13.70 4.90
C GLY A 473 -8.38 -14.47 3.83
N GLN A 474 -8.38 -15.80 3.84
CA GLN A 474 -9.19 -16.60 2.92
C GLN A 474 -10.53 -17.01 3.53
N HIS A 475 -11.60 -16.96 2.73
CA HIS A 475 -12.97 -17.32 3.15
C HIS A 475 -13.35 -18.72 2.69
N SER A 476 -13.99 -19.52 3.56
CA SER A 476 -14.42 -20.90 3.27
C SER A 476 -15.75 -21.00 2.49
N GLY A 477 -16.32 -19.85 2.09
CA GLY A 477 -17.61 -19.72 1.41
C GLY A 477 -18.65 -19.01 2.27
N ILE A 478 -19.28 -17.97 1.73
CA ILE A 478 -20.23 -17.11 2.44
C ILE A 478 -21.61 -17.78 2.50
N GLN A 479 -22.19 -17.83 3.70
CA GLN A 479 -23.55 -18.28 3.96
C GLN A 479 -24.41 -17.12 4.43
N GLU A 480 -25.65 -17.06 3.97
CA GLU A 480 -26.59 -15.97 4.29
C GLU A 480 -27.74 -16.48 5.17
N PHE A 481 -28.10 -15.70 6.17
CA PHE A 481 -29.13 -16.00 7.16
C PHE A 481 -30.06 -14.79 7.34
N HIS A 482 -31.36 -15.05 7.47
CA HIS A 482 -32.37 -14.04 7.75
C HIS A 482 -33.04 -14.32 9.10
N LYS A 483 -33.43 -13.25 9.81
CA LYS A 483 -34.12 -13.33 11.10
C LYS A 483 -35.40 -14.17 10.98
N GLY A 484 -35.52 -15.18 11.85
CA GLY A 484 -36.72 -15.97 12.01
C GLY A 484 -37.67 -15.41 13.07
N ASN A 485 -38.57 -16.25 13.59
CA ASN A 485 -39.53 -15.87 14.65
C ASN A 485 -38.95 -15.90 16.07
N SER A 486 -37.66 -16.19 16.23
CA SER A 486 -36.99 -16.41 17.52
C SER A 486 -35.96 -15.30 17.78
N SER A 487 -35.68 -15.00 19.05
CA SER A 487 -34.60 -14.09 19.45
C SER A 487 -33.20 -14.66 19.21
N TYR A 488 -33.09 -15.94 18.87
CA TYR A 488 -31.86 -16.57 18.44
C TYR A 488 -32.09 -17.59 17.33
N GLN A 489 -31.05 -17.82 16.53
CA GLN A 489 -30.99 -18.81 15.47
C GLN A 489 -29.72 -19.67 15.63
N ASP A 490 -29.89 -20.98 15.70
CA ASP A 490 -28.77 -21.93 15.61
C ASP A 490 -28.45 -22.19 14.14
N VAL A 491 -27.19 -21.98 13.75
CA VAL A 491 -26.68 -22.14 12.38
C VAL A 491 -25.44 -23.02 12.37
N VAL A 492 -25.10 -23.56 11.21
CA VAL A 492 -23.90 -24.40 11.04
C VAL A 492 -23.05 -23.90 9.88
N ILE A 493 -21.75 -23.72 10.12
CA ILE A 493 -20.79 -23.37 9.07
C ILE A 493 -19.94 -24.59 8.70
N GLN A 494 -19.71 -24.79 7.40
CA GLN A 494 -18.92 -25.90 6.89
C GLN A 494 -17.43 -25.57 6.97
N SER A 495 -16.61 -26.48 7.51
CA SER A 495 -15.16 -26.30 7.68
C SER A 495 -14.30 -26.66 6.45
N GLN A 496 -14.89 -26.68 5.25
CA GLN A 496 -14.18 -27.12 4.04
C GLN A 496 -13.05 -26.14 3.69
N GLY A 497 -11.86 -26.67 3.38
CA GLY A 497 -10.71 -25.86 2.97
C GLY A 497 -9.97 -25.13 4.10
N VAL A 498 -10.36 -25.33 5.36
CA VAL A 498 -9.66 -24.77 6.53
C VAL A 498 -8.47 -25.67 6.90
N VAL A 499 -7.33 -25.11 7.30
CA VAL A 499 -6.14 -25.87 7.73
C VAL A 499 -5.97 -25.83 9.26
N PRO A 500 -5.23 -26.76 9.87
CA PRO A 500 -5.03 -26.78 11.32
C PRO A 500 -4.48 -25.45 11.85
N GLY A 501 -5.00 -24.98 12.99
CA GLY A 501 -4.65 -23.70 13.60
C GLY A 501 -5.86 -22.85 14.03
N PRO A 502 -5.64 -21.59 14.45
CA PRO A 502 -6.72 -20.65 14.79
C PRO A 502 -7.60 -20.34 13.59
N VAL A 503 -8.90 -20.20 13.84
CA VAL A 503 -9.93 -19.94 12.82
C VAL A 503 -10.85 -18.85 13.34
N ASN A 504 -11.05 -17.81 12.53
CA ASN A 504 -11.92 -16.69 12.86
C ASN A 504 -13.25 -16.79 12.10
N ILE A 505 -14.24 -16.02 12.53
CA ILE A 505 -15.52 -15.84 11.83
C ILE A 505 -15.51 -14.47 11.18
N TRP A 506 -15.66 -14.42 9.86
CA TRP A 506 -16.03 -13.17 9.21
C TRP A 506 -17.55 -13.04 9.22
N ILE A 507 -18.03 -11.88 9.65
CA ILE A 507 -19.44 -11.50 9.68
C ILE A 507 -19.64 -10.24 8.83
N GLU A 508 -20.71 -10.23 8.05
CA GLU A 508 -21.30 -9.02 7.47
C GLU A 508 -22.78 -8.97 7.87
N VAL A 509 -23.23 -7.80 8.34
CA VAL A 509 -24.62 -7.55 8.66
C VAL A 509 -25.16 -6.48 7.73
N VAL A 510 -26.23 -6.79 7.01
CA VAL A 510 -26.84 -5.92 6.00
C VAL A 510 -28.25 -5.52 6.45
N VAL A 511 -28.53 -4.22 6.40
CA VAL A 511 -29.83 -3.60 6.71
C VAL A 511 -30.13 -2.54 5.65
N GLY A 512 -31.09 -2.84 4.76
CA GLY A 512 -31.39 -1.97 3.62
C GLY A 512 -30.15 -1.79 2.73
N GLU A 513 -29.68 -0.54 2.61
CA GLU A 513 -28.50 -0.16 1.83
C GLU A 513 -27.21 -0.13 2.67
N PHE A 514 -27.31 -0.28 3.99
CA PHE A 514 -26.17 -0.25 4.90
C PHE A 514 -25.65 -1.65 5.20
N SER A 515 -24.33 -1.81 5.26
CA SER A 515 -23.71 -3.01 5.80
C SER A 515 -22.52 -2.69 6.70
N SER A 516 -22.29 -3.56 7.69
CA SER A 516 -21.14 -3.53 8.57
C SER A 516 -20.49 -4.90 8.60
N GLN A 517 -19.16 -4.96 8.51
CA GLN A 517 -18.40 -6.21 8.48
C GLN A 517 -17.21 -6.22 9.45
N GLN A 518 -16.88 -7.40 9.98
CA GLN A 518 -15.76 -7.59 10.90
C GLN A 518 -15.30 -9.05 10.89
N THR A 519 -14.06 -9.29 11.30
CA THR A 519 -13.55 -10.61 11.64
C THR A 519 -13.50 -10.79 13.16
N LEU A 520 -14.23 -11.79 13.67
CA LEU A 520 -14.36 -12.12 15.07
C LEU A 520 -13.46 -13.32 15.42
N ASP A 521 -12.66 -13.18 16.47
CA ASP A 521 -11.97 -14.31 17.11
C ASP A 521 -12.84 -14.86 18.24
N LEU A 522 -13.48 -16.01 17.99
CA LEU A 522 -14.30 -16.73 18.98
C LEU A 522 -13.48 -17.81 19.73
N GLY A 523 -12.16 -17.85 19.54
CA GLY A 523 -11.27 -18.86 20.11
C GLY A 523 -11.41 -20.24 19.45
N ILE A 524 -11.86 -20.31 18.20
CA ILE A 524 -12.05 -21.56 17.47
C ILE A 524 -10.69 -22.03 16.92
N VAL A 525 -10.38 -23.31 17.13
CA VAL A 525 -9.15 -23.94 16.66
C VAL A 525 -9.49 -25.20 15.88
N LYS A 526 -8.92 -25.33 14.67
CA LYS A 526 -8.92 -26.59 13.93
C LYS A 526 -7.77 -27.47 14.44
N GLU A 527 -8.10 -28.62 15.02
CA GLU A 527 -7.10 -29.64 15.33
C GLU A 527 -6.70 -30.40 14.06
N SER A 528 -5.43 -30.78 13.97
CA SER A 528 -4.93 -31.68 12.94
C SER A 528 -5.41 -33.12 13.20
N ALA A 529 -5.79 -33.81 12.13
CA ALA A 529 -6.18 -35.21 12.11
C ALA A 529 -5.07 -36.08 11.46
N PRO A 530 -4.75 -37.25 12.04
CA PRO A 530 -3.63 -38.06 11.57
C PRO A 530 -3.85 -38.58 10.13
N PRO A 531 -2.76 -38.76 9.37
CA PRO A 531 -2.85 -39.23 7.99
C PRO A 531 -3.35 -40.68 7.91
N SER A 532 -4.10 -41.01 6.88
CA SER A 532 -4.51 -42.39 6.60
C SER A 532 -3.46 -43.11 5.76
N LEU A 533 -3.11 -44.34 6.14
CA LEU A 533 -2.05 -45.12 5.50
C LEU A 533 -2.55 -46.49 5.03
N THR A 534 -2.12 -46.89 3.83
CA THR A 534 -2.27 -48.25 3.31
C THR A 534 -0.90 -48.84 3.03
N ILE A 535 -0.77 -50.16 3.22
CA ILE A 535 0.44 -50.91 2.89
C ILE A 535 0.07 -51.91 1.78
N GLY A 536 0.79 -51.88 0.67
CA GLY A 536 0.66 -52.84 -0.43
C GLY A 536 1.47 -54.12 -0.19
N SER A 537 1.37 -55.06 -1.12
CA SER A 537 2.21 -56.26 -1.11
C SER A 537 3.66 -55.89 -1.38
N GLY A 538 4.57 -56.30 -0.48
CA GLY A 538 6.00 -56.08 -0.69
C GLY A 538 6.57 -56.95 -1.82
N ILE A 539 7.71 -56.51 -2.37
CA ILE A 539 8.45 -57.16 -3.45
C ILE A 539 9.77 -57.69 -2.88
N PHE A 540 10.17 -58.88 -3.30
CA PHE A 540 11.43 -59.50 -2.91
C PHE A 540 12.42 -59.54 -4.07
N ASP A 541 13.69 -59.26 -3.76
CA ASP A 541 14.84 -59.51 -4.63
C ASP A 541 15.94 -60.18 -3.80
N GLY A 542 15.97 -61.52 -3.85
CA GLY A 542 16.80 -62.33 -2.96
C GLY A 542 16.45 -62.10 -1.48
N LYS A 543 17.40 -61.56 -0.71
CA LYS A 543 17.24 -61.21 0.72
C LYS A 543 16.76 -59.78 0.96
N MET A 544 16.64 -59.00 -0.12
CA MET A 544 16.16 -57.63 -0.06
C MET A 544 14.64 -57.60 -0.21
N TRP A 545 13.99 -56.77 0.58
CA TRP A 545 12.55 -56.59 0.56
C TRP A 545 12.21 -55.12 0.47
N ARG A 546 11.21 -54.79 -0.36
CA ARG A 546 10.74 -53.42 -0.53
C ARG A 546 9.23 -53.38 -0.43
N VAL A 547 8.70 -52.36 0.22
CA VAL A 547 7.26 -52.20 0.41
C VAL A 547 6.85 -50.77 0.12
N GLY A 548 5.66 -50.60 -0.42
CA GLY A 548 5.09 -49.29 -0.63
C GLY A 548 3.58 -49.32 -0.43
N GLY A 549 2.97 -48.16 -0.54
CA GLY A 549 1.54 -48.01 -0.38
C GLY A 549 1.05 -46.62 -0.74
N GLN A 550 -0.18 -46.33 -0.36
CA GLN A 550 -0.80 -45.02 -0.54
C GLN A 550 -1.08 -44.38 0.82
N PHE A 551 -1.07 -43.06 0.84
CA PHE A 551 -1.50 -42.28 1.99
C PHE A 551 -2.40 -41.13 1.58
N SER A 552 -3.19 -40.63 2.53
CA SER A 552 -3.97 -39.42 2.38
C SER A 552 -4.04 -38.72 3.72
N ASP A 553 -3.62 -37.47 3.74
CA ASP A 553 -3.83 -36.58 4.87
C ASP A 553 -5.20 -35.89 4.72
N PRO A 554 -6.07 -35.92 5.73
CA PRO A 554 -7.39 -35.30 5.65
C PRO A 554 -7.33 -33.76 5.64
N ASP A 555 -6.26 -33.17 6.16
CA ASP A 555 -6.08 -31.72 6.32
C ASP A 555 -5.17 -31.11 5.25
N GLY A 556 -4.57 -31.94 4.41
CA GLY A 556 -3.65 -31.52 3.34
C GLY A 556 -2.25 -31.20 3.83
N GLU A 557 -1.90 -31.60 5.05
CA GLU A 557 -0.57 -31.41 5.63
C GLU A 557 0.47 -32.33 4.97
N ILE A 558 1.74 -31.90 5.00
CA ILE A 558 2.85 -32.71 4.50
C ILE A 558 3.10 -33.87 5.48
N VAL A 559 3.15 -35.09 4.95
CA VAL A 559 3.36 -36.31 5.75
C VAL A 559 4.79 -36.81 5.61
N THR A 560 5.41 -37.09 6.76
CA THR A 560 6.74 -37.71 6.88
C THR A 560 6.60 -39.16 7.30
N PHE A 561 7.50 -40.04 6.84
CA PHE A 561 7.40 -41.48 7.05
C PHE A 561 8.63 -42.06 7.75
N THR A 562 8.39 -43.06 8.58
CA THR A 562 9.43 -43.89 9.22
C THR A 562 9.06 -45.36 9.10
N ILE A 563 10.06 -46.23 8.96
CA ILE A 563 9.90 -47.68 8.89
C ILE A 563 10.81 -48.35 9.90
N ALA A 564 10.24 -49.16 10.78
CA ALA A 564 10.97 -49.75 11.89
C ALA A 564 10.51 -51.17 12.20
N THR A 565 11.39 -51.97 12.81
CA THR A 565 11.02 -53.23 13.46
C THR A 565 11.62 -53.29 14.86
N SER A 566 10.85 -53.76 15.84
CA SER A 566 11.29 -53.83 17.24
C SER A 566 11.92 -52.53 17.77
N GLY A 567 11.49 -51.36 17.27
CA GLY A 567 12.01 -50.04 17.64
C GLY A 567 13.30 -49.61 16.92
N LYS A 568 13.83 -50.40 15.99
CA LYS A 568 15.01 -50.06 15.18
C LYS A 568 14.57 -49.60 13.78
N ASP A 569 15.07 -48.44 13.37
CA ASP A 569 14.88 -47.88 12.03
C ASP A 569 15.47 -48.81 10.95
N LEU A 570 14.72 -49.00 9.87
CA LEU A 570 15.04 -49.90 8.76
C LEU A 570 15.48 -49.18 7.49
N GLY A 571 15.34 -47.86 7.42
CA GLY A 571 15.77 -47.08 6.27
C GLY A 571 14.83 -45.92 5.93
N GLN A 572 15.07 -45.29 4.79
CA GLN A 572 14.28 -44.14 4.35
C GLN A 572 13.06 -44.58 3.53
N ILE A 573 12.05 -43.70 3.51
CA ILE A 573 10.87 -43.82 2.66
C ILE A 573 10.86 -42.66 1.69
N MET A 574 10.68 -42.95 0.41
CA MET A 574 10.47 -41.96 -0.64
C MET A 574 8.98 -41.74 -0.85
N VAL A 575 8.58 -40.47 -0.96
CA VAL A 575 7.20 -40.06 -1.18
C VAL A 575 7.09 -39.44 -2.58
N SER A 576 6.09 -39.86 -3.35
CA SER A 576 5.78 -39.31 -4.67
C SER A 576 4.27 -39.22 -4.84
N GLY A 577 3.74 -38.00 -4.92
CA GLY A 577 2.30 -37.75 -4.90
C GLY A 577 1.65 -38.32 -3.63
N ASN A 578 0.61 -39.14 -3.79
CA ASN A 578 -0.08 -39.84 -2.71
C ASN A 578 0.45 -41.28 -2.46
N THR A 579 1.65 -41.59 -2.97
CA THR A 579 2.30 -42.89 -2.79
C THR A 579 3.59 -42.76 -2.00
N TRP A 580 3.91 -43.81 -1.26
CA TRP A 580 5.18 -43.94 -0.54
C TRP A 580 5.80 -45.30 -0.83
N GLU A 581 7.13 -45.36 -0.88
CA GLU A 581 7.89 -46.60 -1.10
C GLU A 581 9.13 -46.59 -0.20
N SER A 582 9.41 -47.70 0.48
CA SER A 582 10.64 -47.88 1.23
C SER A 582 11.83 -48.05 0.30
N GLU A 583 13.04 -47.79 0.80
CA GLU A 583 14.24 -48.35 0.20
C GLU A 583 14.25 -49.88 0.30
N TRP A 584 15.21 -50.53 -0.37
CA TRP A 584 15.44 -51.98 -0.24
C TRP A 584 15.97 -52.30 1.16
N ILE A 585 15.21 -53.07 1.93
CA ILE A 585 15.53 -53.49 3.29
C ILE A 585 16.18 -54.87 3.24
N ASP A 586 17.40 -55.00 3.76
CA ASP A 586 18.06 -56.30 3.89
C ASP A 586 17.48 -57.07 5.08
N LEU A 587 16.75 -58.15 4.80
CA LEU A 587 16.12 -58.98 5.83
C LEU A 587 17.08 -60.03 6.43
N SER A 588 18.30 -60.18 5.91
CA SER A 588 19.29 -61.15 6.41
C SER A 588 19.75 -60.87 7.84
N MET A 589 19.53 -59.65 8.32
CA MET A 589 19.84 -59.25 9.70
C MET A 589 18.87 -59.79 10.75
N PHE A 590 17.76 -60.42 10.35
CA PHE A 590 16.77 -60.98 11.26
C PHE A 590 16.91 -62.50 11.37
N THR A 591 16.79 -63.00 12.61
CA THR A 591 16.90 -64.43 12.94
C THR A 591 15.55 -65.10 13.20
N SER A 592 14.45 -64.34 13.11
CA SER A 592 13.07 -64.81 13.32
C SER A 592 12.43 -65.16 11.98
N GLU A 593 11.72 -66.28 11.91
CA GLU A 593 10.98 -66.71 10.70
C GLU A 593 9.92 -65.70 10.25
N PHE A 594 9.40 -64.90 11.19
CA PHE A 594 8.48 -63.80 10.92
C PHE A 594 9.01 -62.50 11.49
N VAL A 595 9.01 -61.44 10.69
CA VAL A 595 9.42 -60.08 11.09
C VAL A 595 8.22 -59.15 10.96
N GLU A 596 7.81 -58.52 12.06
CA GLU A 596 6.82 -57.45 12.03
C GLU A 596 7.51 -56.12 11.70
N VAL A 597 7.14 -55.53 10.58
CA VAL A 597 7.62 -54.20 10.16
C VAL A 597 6.50 -53.19 10.36
N LYS A 598 6.80 -52.08 11.03
CA LYS A 598 5.88 -50.98 11.31
C LYS A 598 6.25 -49.79 10.46
N VAL A 599 5.27 -49.25 9.76
CA VAL A 599 5.37 -48.00 9.00
C VAL A 599 4.54 -46.95 9.72
N THR A 600 5.18 -45.83 10.07
CA THR A 600 4.52 -44.70 10.74
C THR A 600 4.62 -43.47 9.86
N GLY A 601 3.48 -42.90 9.49
CA GLY A 601 3.37 -41.63 8.80
C GLY A 601 2.87 -40.56 9.76
N CYS A 602 3.57 -39.43 9.86
CA CYS A 602 3.23 -38.30 10.71
C CYS A 602 3.06 -37.02 9.88
N ASP A 603 1.97 -36.28 10.09
CA ASP A 603 1.77 -34.96 9.51
C ASP A 603 2.69 -33.89 10.15
N GLN A 604 2.67 -32.68 9.58
CA GLN A 604 3.44 -31.54 10.04
C GLN A 604 3.06 -31.10 11.47
N SER A 605 1.81 -31.29 11.86
CA SER A 605 1.30 -31.03 13.21
C SER A 605 1.66 -32.13 14.23
N GLY A 606 2.33 -33.20 13.79
CA GLY A 606 2.84 -34.27 14.64
C GLY A 606 1.84 -35.34 15.03
N LYS A 607 0.68 -35.45 14.36
CA LYS A 607 -0.21 -36.61 14.52
C LYS A 607 0.26 -37.72 13.59
N CYS A 608 0.22 -38.95 14.08
CA CYS A 608 0.80 -40.09 13.38
C CYS A 608 -0.16 -41.26 13.29
N THR A 609 -0.09 -41.98 12.17
CA THR A 609 -0.71 -43.29 11.99
C THR A 609 0.36 -44.35 11.80
N THR A 610 0.22 -45.48 12.50
CA THR A 610 1.13 -46.63 12.36
C THR A 610 0.38 -47.85 11.85
N THR A 611 0.89 -48.47 10.78
CA THR A 611 0.39 -49.74 10.25
C THR A 611 1.54 -50.76 10.24
N SER A 612 1.24 -52.04 10.47
CA SER A 612 2.24 -53.10 10.46
C SER A 612 1.97 -54.18 9.39
N ILE A 613 3.06 -54.77 8.90
CA ILE A 613 3.05 -55.92 7.99
C ILE A 613 3.98 -57.00 8.55
N THR A 614 3.50 -58.24 8.56
CA THR A 614 4.31 -59.40 8.95
C THR A 614 4.93 -60.01 7.70
N VAL A 615 6.25 -60.07 7.65
CA VAL A 615 7.01 -60.64 6.55
C VAL A 615 7.50 -62.03 6.96
N ASP A 616 7.16 -63.05 6.17
CA ASP A 616 7.66 -64.41 6.33
C ASP A 616 9.00 -64.54 5.57
N ILE A 617 10.08 -64.83 6.30
CA ILE A 617 11.43 -64.98 5.73
C ILE A 617 11.90 -66.44 5.70
N SER A 618 11.03 -67.40 6.01
CA SER A 618 11.36 -68.83 6.10
C SER A 618 11.86 -69.43 4.78
N LEU A 619 11.33 -68.98 3.65
CA LEU A 619 11.66 -69.49 2.30
C LEU A 619 12.92 -68.87 1.68
N ILE A 620 13.49 -67.84 2.30
CA ILE A 620 14.68 -67.13 1.81
C ILE A 620 15.98 -67.78 2.35
N ALA A 621 15.83 -68.76 3.26
CA ALA A 621 16.93 -69.43 3.96
C ALA A 621 17.39 -70.78 3.36
N GLU A 622 16.79 -71.28 2.28
CA GLU A 622 17.20 -72.57 1.69
C GLU A 622 18.31 -72.39 0.62
N GLU A 623 19.55 -72.75 0.99
CA GLU A 623 20.64 -73.05 0.04
C GLU A 623 20.26 -74.27 -0.81
N ILE A 624 20.33 -74.10 -2.13
CA ILE A 624 20.03 -75.12 -3.15
C ILE A 624 21.03 -76.28 -3.05
N PRO A 625 20.60 -77.56 -2.92
CA PRO A 625 21.49 -78.70 -3.13
C PRO A 625 21.57 -79.04 -4.63
N ASP A 626 22.80 -79.17 -5.13
CA ASP A 626 23.14 -79.69 -6.46
C ASP A 626 22.45 -81.03 -6.75
N LEU A 627 21.79 -81.13 -7.92
CA LEU A 627 21.41 -82.40 -8.53
C LEU A 627 22.14 -82.57 -9.88
N PRO A 628 22.64 -83.78 -10.19
CA PRO A 628 23.40 -84.03 -11.41
C PRO A 628 22.51 -84.17 -12.65
N ASP A 629 23.12 -83.81 -13.78
CA ASP A 629 22.65 -83.85 -15.16
C ASP A 629 22.33 -85.29 -15.62
N GLU A 630 21.12 -85.55 -16.16
CA GLU A 630 20.93 -86.53 -17.24
C GLU A 630 19.55 -86.44 -17.95
N SER A 631 19.63 -86.14 -19.25
CA SER A 631 18.85 -86.62 -20.40
C SER A 631 17.47 -86.04 -20.76
N GLU A 632 17.42 -85.64 -22.02
CA GLU A 632 16.30 -85.13 -22.83
C GLU A 632 15.09 -86.08 -22.89
N ASP A 633 13.88 -85.56 -22.68
CA ASP A 633 12.94 -85.34 -23.81
C ASP A 633 11.59 -84.70 -23.39
N SER A 634 11.05 -83.93 -24.35
CA SER A 634 9.66 -83.46 -24.51
C SER A 634 9.23 -82.11 -23.88
N VAL A 635 9.49 -81.06 -24.66
CA VAL A 635 8.60 -79.94 -25.07
C VAL A 635 7.30 -79.76 -24.26
N GLY A 636 7.26 -78.67 -23.50
CA GLY A 636 6.05 -78.02 -22.99
C GLY A 636 6.23 -76.50 -23.00
N SER A 637 6.05 -75.88 -24.17
CA SER A 637 6.09 -74.44 -24.36
C SER A 637 4.94 -73.76 -23.60
N ILE A 638 5.26 -72.87 -22.66
CA ILE A 638 4.30 -71.94 -22.04
C ILE A 638 4.57 -70.55 -22.62
N PRO A 639 3.68 -69.98 -23.45
CA PRO A 639 3.79 -68.60 -23.89
C PRO A 639 3.34 -67.64 -22.78
N ALA A 640 4.04 -66.52 -22.70
CA ALA A 640 3.71 -65.36 -21.88
C ALA A 640 2.31 -64.80 -22.20
N SER A 641 1.63 -64.27 -21.18
CA SER A 641 0.48 -63.39 -21.34
C SER A 641 0.59 -62.23 -20.36
N GLY A 642 0.63 -61.01 -20.89
CA GLY A 642 0.53 -59.78 -20.12
C GLY A 642 -0.89 -59.47 -19.63
N ILE A 643 -0.95 -58.69 -18.54
CA ILE A 643 -1.80 -57.52 -18.19
C ILE A 643 -3.25 -57.49 -18.74
N PRO A 644 -4.33 -57.12 -17.99
CA PRO A 644 -4.41 -56.11 -16.91
C PRO A 644 -5.29 -56.46 -15.68
N SER A 645 -5.12 -55.72 -14.58
CA SER A 645 -6.26 -55.43 -13.68
C SER A 645 -6.08 -54.08 -12.97
N LEU A 646 -6.69 -53.07 -13.58
CA LEU A 646 -6.99 -51.76 -13.01
C LEU A 646 -8.48 -51.77 -12.69
N ALA A 647 -8.88 -52.00 -11.43
CA ALA A 647 -10.22 -51.68 -10.87
C ALA A 647 -10.41 -52.24 -9.43
N ILE A 648 -9.81 -51.62 -8.40
CA ILE A 648 -10.41 -51.59 -7.05
C ILE A 648 -10.02 -50.25 -6.39
N ALA A 649 -10.76 -49.19 -6.67
CA ALA A 649 -10.66 -47.93 -5.94
C ALA A 649 -11.97 -47.13 -5.94
N ILE A 650 -13.14 -47.78 -5.76
CA ILE A 650 -14.43 -47.08 -5.54
C ILE A 650 -15.28 -47.74 -4.42
N SER A 651 -14.78 -48.75 -3.70
CA SER A 651 -15.63 -49.50 -2.76
C SER A 651 -15.52 -49.09 -1.28
N VAL A 652 -14.57 -48.24 -0.88
CA VAL A 652 -14.41 -47.83 0.54
C VAL A 652 -15.03 -46.46 0.85
N ALA A 653 -15.14 -45.55 -0.13
CA ALA A 653 -15.79 -44.25 0.05
C ALA A 653 -17.33 -44.33 0.18
N VAL A 654 -17.96 -45.39 -0.32
CA VAL A 654 -19.42 -45.59 -0.21
C VAL A 654 -19.83 -46.22 1.13
N LEU A 655 -18.90 -46.87 1.85
CA LEU A 655 -19.19 -47.50 3.14
C LEU A 655 -19.14 -46.52 4.32
N PHE A 656 -18.42 -45.40 4.21
CA PHE A 656 -18.46 -44.33 5.22
C PHE A 656 -19.59 -43.32 5.00
N ARG A 657 -20.14 -43.21 3.77
CA ARG A 657 -21.31 -42.35 3.50
C ARG A 657 -22.65 -42.94 3.94
N ARG A 658 -22.66 -44.16 4.50
CA ARG A 658 -23.89 -44.88 4.94
C ARG A 658 -24.00 -45.10 6.45
N ARG A 659 -23.17 -44.44 7.26
CA ARG A 659 -23.27 -44.46 8.74
C ARG A 659 -23.69 -43.14 9.38
N SER A 660 -24.25 -42.22 8.59
CA SER A 660 -25.01 -41.06 9.07
C SER A 660 -26.48 -41.29 8.75
N ALA A 661 -27.18 -41.93 9.69
CA ALA A 661 -28.59 -41.75 9.94
C ALA A 661 -28.72 -41.09 11.31
#